data_AF-A0A6P7Z6W2-F1
#
_entry.id   AF-A0A6P7Z6W2-F1
#
_cell.length_a   1.000
_cell.length_b   1.000
_cell.length_c   1.000
_cell.angle_alpha   90.00
_cell.angle_beta   90.00
_cell.angle_gamma   90.00
#
_symmetry.space_group_name_H-M   'P 1'
#
loop_
_entity.id
_entity.type
_entity.pdbx_description
1 polymer ?
#
loop_
_entity_poly.entity_id
_entity_poly.type
_entity_poly.pdbx_seq_one_letter_code
_entity_poly.pdbx_strand_id
1 'polypeptide(L)'
;MMGEIEGTYRVLQTPGSQLGDQKNAGISTLEVGQNLSSHISSVPVKMQTRDVKPKVKLLDDTVEMLDLETKCHGQVLLTEVYKRLNLIETDYFGVEFQSNQLYWTWLDPMKSIDKQIRRVKNPLLRLAVKFFPPDPGQLQEEYTRYLFALQIKADLAEERLSCADNTSALLISHLLQSEIGDYDETLDRKHLKVNFYLPQQERVQDKILEFHKQHLGQTPAESDFQVLEIARKLEMYGIRFHQASDREGTKINLSVSHMGILVFQGNTKINTFNWSKIRKLSFKRRRFLIKLHPEVHGQYQDTLEFLLGTRDQCKNFWKISVEYHAFFRLLDQPKPKAKSVFFSRGSSFRYSGRTQKQLVDYVRDSGMRKTPYERRHSKARVPTHTLSTDVPKQSLSFTEGLRVPWSPSSAVSFQSVHTSSMTTASPSVLTDSNSSLDPRVPVARSQTGVSSIPAASTTAAAAAEEAGKKQTEQSGSINLQSFQGLIVDNSSLSPLTSKNGVNLNSMSGIPAAPGTSPLLSPLLSNIGGVRMEEEEEARRKWFRSAVIKENAMPEGLMTLLFSNIDPIYEFHRGFLKQIEQRLALWEGRSNAHAKGDYQRIGDVMLHNMRTLKDFAGYLKKHNKVLTELEKNTRRLKRLEAVYKEFELQKVCYLPLNAFLLKPIQRLMHYKLILTRLCRHYTPEHSDYNDCQSALNEVTEVTSQLQDGLVILENFQKLTELQRDLIGIENLTVPHREFIREGCLYKLTRKGLQQRMFFLFSDMLLYTSKGVTDTNQFKIHGHLPLHGMLVEESENEWSVPHCFTVYSVQKTIVVAASSRLEMGKWLEDLNMAITIAKKSSNKTDMFLRNSVYNCSNRSSDEVSVEQESEDDVHSSRSSLDRQSHHRANTTMHVCWYRNTSVSMTDHNMAVENQLSGYLLRKFKNSNGWQKLWVVFTNFCLFFYKTHQDDYPLASLPLLGYIVSPPVEADAIHKDYVFKLQFKSHVYFFRAESEYTFERWMEVIKRATSSQGRSNMLIQEDGERRKD
;
A
#
# COMPACT_ATOMS: atom_id res chain seq x y z
N MET A 1 12.34 52.15 -47.99
CA MET A 1 12.51 53.51 -47.43
C MET A 1 12.65 53.32 -45.92
N MET A 2 13.69 53.87 -45.28
CA MET A 2 13.70 55.23 -44.69
C MET A 2 12.45 55.46 -43.82
N GLY A 3 12.52 55.76 -42.51
CA GLY A 3 13.68 56.11 -41.67
C GLY A 3 13.54 57.54 -41.13
N GLU A 4 14.31 57.86 -40.09
CA GLU A 4 14.54 59.23 -39.55
C GLU A 4 13.32 59.80 -38.73
N ILE A 5 13.46 60.20 -37.44
CA ILE A 5 14.15 61.36 -36.80
C ILE A 5 13.28 62.65 -36.95
N GLU A 6 13.02 63.54 -35.97
CA GLU A 6 13.63 63.88 -34.66
C GLU A 6 12.60 64.53 -33.67
N GLY A 7 13.03 65.12 -32.53
CA GLY A 7 12.28 66.17 -31.80
C GLY A 7 11.84 65.84 -30.35
N THR A 8 12.71 65.62 -29.34
CA THR A 8 13.68 66.53 -28.67
C THR A 8 13.15 67.18 -27.36
N TYR A 9 14.02 67.27 -26.34
CA TYR A 9 13.67 67.49 -24.91
C TYR A 9 13.96 68.91 -24.38
N ARG A 10 13.40 69.24 -23.20
CA ARG A 10 14.05 70.05 -22.15
C ARG A 10 13.70 69.53 -20.73
N VAL A 11 14.48 69.69 -19.65
CA VAL A 11 15.94 69.53 -19.37
C VAL A 11 16.18 69.77 -17.85
N LEU A 12 17.40 69.49 -17.33
CA LEU A 12 17.94 69.70 -15.95
C LEU A 12 17.81 68.50 -14.97
N GLN A 13 18.87 68.08 -14.24
CA GLN A 13 20.32 68.30 -14.43
C GLN A 13 21.20 67.20 -13.74
N THR A 14 22.44 67.06 -14.20
CA THR A 14 23.55 66.15 -13.76
C THR A 14 24.36 66.74 -12.56
N PRO A 15 25.47 66.14 -12.02
CA PRO A 15 26.42 65.09 -12.51
C PRO A 15 26.73 63.93 -11.53
N GLY A 16 27.60 62.93 -11.79
CA GLY A 16 28.35 62.52 -13.00
C GLY A 16 29.49 61.51 -12.71
N SER A 17 30.14 60.96 -13.76
CA SER A 17 31.41 60.15 -13.79
C SER A 17 31.50 58.79 -13.05
N GLN A 18 32.22 57.74 -13.51
CA GLN A 18 32.63 57.32 -14.87
C GLN A 18 33.15 55.83 -14.88
N LEU A 19 33.05 55.16 -16.05
CA LEU A 19 33.88 54.09 -16.65
C LEU A 19 34.51 52.89 -15.86
N GLY A 20 34.38 51.69 -16.46
CA GLY A 20 35.46 50.67 -16.64
C GLY A 20 35.92 49.82 -15.44
N ASP A 21 36.44 48.60 -15.59
CA ASP A 21 36.68 47.74 -16.77
C ASP A 21 36.73 46.24 -16.37
N GLN A 22 37.31 45.35 -17.21
CA GLN A 22 37.22 43.89 -17.12
C GLN A 22 38.60 43.18 -16.93
N LYS A 23 38.56 41.94 -16.40
CA LYS A 23 39.54 40.81 -16.51
C LYS A 23 40.58 40.55 -15.39
N ASN A 24 40.65 39.25 -15.09
CA ASN A 24 41.82 38.37 -14.83
C ASN A 24 42.66 38.45 -13.53
N ALA A 25 42.55 37.34 -12.79
CA ALA A 25 43.64 36.44 -12.36
C ALA A 25 44.89 36.99 -11.65
N GLY A 26 45.05 36.59 -10.38
CA GLY A 26 46.32 36.61 -9.66
C GLY A 26 46.30 35.56 -8.54
N ILE A 27 47.18 34.55 -8.62
CA ILE A 27 47.42 33.60 -7.53
C ILE A 27 48.45 34.24 -6.60
N SER A 28 48.22 34.22 -5.29
CA SER A 28 49.33 34.32 -4.33
C SER A 28 49.03 33.54 -3.05
N THR A 29 50.12 33.08 -2.44
CA THR A 29 50.20 32.04 -1.43
C THR A 29 50.32 32.56 0.01
N LEU A 30 49.77 31.77 0.93
CA LEU A 30 50.31 31.46 2.27
C LEU A 30 50.41 32.55 3.37
N GLU A 31 49.74 32.20 4.48
CA GLU A 31 50.26 32.13 5.86
C GLU A 31 50.26 33.33 6.83
N VAL A 32 49.53 33.10 7.94
CA VAL A 32 49.97 33.14 9.35
C VAL A 32 50.86 34.30 9.82
N GLY A 33 50.34 35.11 10.77
CA GLY A 33 51.23 35.84 11.68
C GLY A 33 50.62 36.99 12.49
N GLN A 34 50.06 36.67 13.67
CA GLN A 34 50.00 37.52 14.88
C GLN A 34 49.27 38.89 14.85
N ASN A 35 48.67 39.23 15.99
CA ASN A 35 48.14 40.57 16.27
C ASN A 35 49.25 41.42 16.93
N LEU A 36 49.21 42.76 16.81
CA LEU A 36 49.23 43.61 18.01
C LEU A 36 48.66 45.04 17.80
N SER A 37 47.92 45.43 18.83
CA SER A 37 47.33 46.72 19.24
C SER A 37 47.88 48.10 18.78
N SER A 38 46.99 49.10 18.95
CA SER A 38 47.24 50.47 19.46
C SER A 38 47.60 51.58 18.44
N HIS A 39 47.16 52.86 18.57
CA HIS A 39 46.04 53.48 19.33
C HIS A 39 45.79 54.94 18.83
N ILE A 40 44.77 55.66 19.39
CA ILE A 40 44.52 57.13 19.31
C ILE A 40 43.95 57.65 17.95
N SER A 41 42.86 58.46 17.83
CA SER A 41 41.78 58.87 18.77
C SER A 41 40.55 59.52 18.07
N SER A 42 39.63 60.09 18.87
CA SER A 42 38.53 61.06 18.54
C SER A 42 37.10 60.60 18.15
N VAL A 43 36.45 59.85 19.04
CA VAL A 43 35.25 60.27 19.83
C VAL A 43 34.23 61.22 19.13
N PRO A 44 32.94 60.84 18.98
CA PRO A 44 31.98 60.91 20.11
C PRO A 44 31.20 59.64 20.42
N VAL A 45 31.04 59.34 21.71
CA VAL A 45 30.31 58.17 22.23
C VAL A 45 28.79 58.42 22.21
N LYS A 46 28.04 57.58 21.48
CA LYS A 46 26.58 57.48 21.63
C LYS A 46 26.22 56.41 22.67
N MET A 47 25.17 56.73 23.43
CA MET A 47 24.52 55.99 24.53
C MET A 47 24.76 54.47 24.60
N GLN A 48 25.04 53.99 25.81
CA GLN A 48 25.17 52.56 26.15
C GLN A 48 23.91 51.75 25.77
N THR A 49 23.99 50.94 24.72
CA THR A 49 23.16 49.73 24.62
C THR A 49 23.69 48.70 25.60
N ARG A 50 22.93 48.40 26.67
CA ARG A 50 23.21 47.28 27.57
C ARG A 50 23.12 45.96 26.80
N ASP A 51 24.10 45.08 26.93
CA ASP A 51 24.06 43.75 26.33
C ASP A 51 22.96 42.90 26.95
N VAL A 52 22.03 42.44 26.10
CA VAL A 52 20.93 41.55 26.50
C VAL A 52 21.42 40.12 26.35
N LYS A 53 22.03 39.58 27.42
CA LYS A 53 22.40 38.15 27.49
C LYS A 53 21.14 37.28 27.41
N PRO A 54 20.98 36.41 26.39
CA PRO A 54 19.82 35.53 26.29
C PRO A 54 19.82 34.49 27.40
N LYS A 55 18.65 34.31 28.04
CA LYS A 55 18.39 33.22 29.00
C LYS A 55 17.54 32.15 28.32
N VAL A 56 18.01 30.91 28.34
CA VAL A 56 17.29 29.75 27.80
C VAL A 56 16.88 28.84 28.94
N LYS A 57 15.58 28.65 29.13
CA LYS A 57 15.03 27.60 29.98
C LYS A 57 15.06 26.27 29.23
N LEU A 58 15.62 25.23 29.85
CA LEU A 58 15.70 23.89 29.32
C LEU A 58 14.46 23.07 29.71
N LEU A 59 14.38 21.83 29.22
CA LEU A 59 13.22 20.93 29.44
C LEU A 59 13.19 20.34 30.86
N ASP A 60 14.29 20.41 31.60
CA ASP A 60 14.44 20.04 33.02
C ASP A 60 14.21 21.22 33.97
N ASP A 61 13.51 22.26 33.49
CA ASP A 61 13.29 23.56 34.11
C ASP A 61 14.53 24.42 34.43
N THR A 62 15.76 23.92 34.20
CA THR A 62 16.98 24.69 34.45
C THR A 62 17.10 25.89 33.51
N VAL A 63 17.78 26.96 33.93
CA VAL A 63 17.92 28.20 33.14
C VAL A 63 19.39 28.48 32.87
N GLU A 64 19.81 28.24 31.64
CA GLU A 64 21.15 28.59 31.18
C GLU A 64 21.24 30.05 30.76
N MET A 65 22.41 30.65 31.06
CA MET A 65 22.84 31.92 30.51
C MET A 65 23.89 31.67 29.43
N LEU A 66 23.69 32.29 28.27
CA LEU A 66 24.51 32.10 27.08
C LEU A 66 25.18 33.43 26.71
N ASP A 67 26.50 33.48 26.84
CA ASP A 67 27.30 34.65 26.51
C ASP A 67 27.52 34.71 24.99
N LEU A 68 26.55 35.33 24.31
CA LEU A 68 26.49 35.48 22.86
C LEU A 68 26.44 36.94 22.46
N GLU A 69 27.11 37.27 21.36
CA GLU A 69 27.04 38.61 20.76
C GLU A 69 25.60 38.99 20.42
N THR A 70 25.19 40.20 20.78
CA THR A 70 23.80 40.69 20.61
C THR A 70 23.29 40.72 19.16
N LYS A 71 24.16 40.53 18.16
CA LYS A 71 23.83 40.51 16.72
C LYS A 71 23.88 39.11 16.07
N CYS A 72 24.16 38.05 16.84
CA CYS A 72 24.35 36.71 16.29
C CYS A 72 23.07 36.14 15.64
N HIS A 73 23.23 35.17 14.74
CA HIS A 73 22.12 34.45 14.09
C HIS A 73 21.49 33.43 15.05
N GLY A 74 20.18 33.18 14.93
CA GLY A 74 19.47 32.20 15.76
C GLY A 74 20.08 30.79 15.71
N GLN A 75 20.71 30.43 14.58
CA GLN A 75 21.47 29.19 14.45
C GLN A 75 22.62 29.07 15.47
N VAL A 76 23.28 30.17 15.84
CA VAL A 76 24.41 30.16 16.79
C VAL A 76 23.95 29.79 18.20
N LEU A 77 22.82 30.37 18.64
CA LEU A 77 22.17 30.01 19.91
C LEU A 77 21.78 28.52 19.92
N LEU A 78 21.13 28.04 18.85
CA LEU A 78 20.70 26.65 18.75
C LEU A 78 21.90 25.69 18.82
N THR A 79 22.96 25.97 18.05
CA THR A 79 24.18 25.14 18.04
C THR A 79 24.87 25.13 19.41
N GLU A 80 24.98 26.25 20.13
CA GLU A 80 25.60 26.25 21.47
C GLU A 80 24.72 25.55 22.52
N VAL A 81 23.39 25.72 22.50
CA VAL A 81 22.46 24.95 23.37
C VAL A 81 22.62 23.45 23.13
N TYR A 82 22.57 23.01 21.87
CA TYR A 82 22.68 21.57 21.55
C TYR A 82 24.05 20.99 21.90
N LYS A 83 25.12 21.77 21.74
CA LYS A 83 26.48 21.39 22.14
C LYS A 83 26.63 21.24 23.65
N ARG A 84 26.04 22.12 24.45
CA ARG A 84 26.07 22.02 25.93
C ARG A 84 25.26 20.84 26.47
N LEU A 85 24.15 20.52 25.81
CA LEU A 85 23.35 19.32 26.08
C LEU A 85 24.00 18.03 25.54
N ASN A 86 25.08 18.11 24.76
CA ASN A 86 25.67 16.99 24.01
C ASN A 86 24.63 16.19 23.18
N LEU A 87 23.66 16.89 22.59
CA LEU A 87 22.51 16.30 21.91
C LEU A 87 22.85 15.97 20.45
N ILE A 88 22.68 14.72 20.02
CA ILE A 88 22.97 14.30 18.63
C ILE A 88 21.73 14.46 17.73
N GLU A 89 20.55 14.08 18.24
CA GLU A 89 19.26 14.13 17.53
C GLU A 89 18.61 15.53 17.49
N THR A 90 19.43 16.57 17.29
CA THR A 90 19.11 18.00 17.45
C THR A 90 17.88 18.50 16.67
N ASP A 91 17.61 17.96 15.48
CA ASP A 91 16.58 18.47 14.58
C ASP A 91 15.15 18.24 15.10
N TYR A 92 14.94 17.32 16.05
CA TYR A 92 13.64 17.15 16.72
C TYR A 92 13.25 18.35 17.63
N PHE A 93 14.22 19.20 18.00
CA PHE A 93 14.05 20.26 18.98
C PHE A 93 14.10 21.66 18.34
N GLY A 94 13.69 22.65 19.12
CA GLY A 94 13.88 24.06 18.79
C GLY A 94 13.81 24.95 20.03
N VAL A 95 14.22 26.20 19.87
CA VAL A 95 13.97 27.24 20.87
C VAL A 95 12.77 28.08 20.45
N GLU A 96 11.81 28.25 21.34
CA GLU A 96 10.70 29.20 21.19
C GLU A 96 10.78 30.35 22.20
N PHE A 97 10.21 31.49 21.83
CA PHE A 97 10.16 32.70 22.65
C PHE A 97 8.76 33.27 22.69
N GLN A 98 8.40 33.94 23.79
CA GLN A 98 7.11 34.60 23.89
C GLN A 98 7.10 35.92 23.11
N SER A 99 6.14 36.05 22.19
CA SER A 99 5.91 37.26 21.39
C SER A 99 5.31 38.39 22.23
N ASN A 100 5.41 39.65 21.75
CA ASN A 100 4.70 40.81 22.31
C ASN A 100 3.15 40.64 22.37
N GLN A 101 2.60 39.60 21.76
CA GLN A 101 1.18 39.22 21.79
C GLN A 101 0.95 37.91 22.58
N LEU A 102 1.81 37.62 23.56
CA LEU A 102 1.79 36.50 24.52
C LEU A 102 1.83 35.06 23.95
N TYR A 103 1.69 34.86 22.63
CA TYR A 103 1.87 33.55 22.00
C TYR A 103 3.34 33.17 21.82
N TRP A 104 3.64 31.87 21.93
CA TRP A 104 4.97 31.31 21.68
C TRP A 104 5.31 31.27 20.19
N THR A 105 6.58 31.50 19.86
CA THR A 105 7.09 31.57 18.47
C THR A 105 8.45 30.89 18.38
N TRP A 106 8.62 29.95 17.44
CA TRP A 106 9.92 29.36 17.10
C TRP A 106 10.91 30.42 16.61
N LEU A 107 12.14 30.36 17.12
CA LEU A 107 13.26 31.17 16.66
C LEU A 107 13.63 30.80 15.21
N ASP A 108 13.76 31.79 14.34
CA ASP A 108 14.17 31.60 12.93
C ASP A 108 15.72 31.50 12.88
N PRO A 109 16.33 30.36 12.51
CA PRO A 109 17.79 30.20 12.59
C PRO A 109 18.53 31.18 11.67
N MET A 110 17.90 31.52 10.53
CA MET A 110 18.44 32.36 9.46
C MET A 110 18.30 33.87 9.70
N LYS A 111 17.96 34.31 10.92
CA LYS A 111 17.86 35.73 11.30
C LYS A 111 18.66 36.02 12.56
N SER A 112 19.18 37.24 12.65
CA SER A 112 19.81 37.71 13.88
C SER A 112 18.79 37.88 15.02
N ILE A 113 19.18 37.52 16.24
CA ILE A 113 18.28 37.44 17.40
C ILE A 113 17.67 38.81 17.72
N ASP A 114 18.47 39.87 17.62
CA ASP A 114 18.04 41.27 17.76
C ASP A 114 16.86 41.66 16.84
N LYS A 115 16.77 41.10 15.63
CA LYS A 115 15.71 41.41 14.67
C LYS A 115 14.42 40.64 14.96
N GLN A 116 14.50 39.58 15.76
CA GLN A 116 13.36 38.74 16.12
C GLN A 116 12.71 39.20 17.42
N ILE A 117 13.51 39.60 18.41
CA ILE A 117 13.03 39.87 19.78
C ILE A 117 13.12 41.37 20.17
N ARG A 118 13.27 42.24 19.17
CA ARG A 118 13.58 43.69 19.23
C ARG A 118 12.66 44.60 20.09
N ARG A 119 11.68 44.04 20.80
CA ARG A 119 10.64 44.75 21.56
C ARG A 119 10.26 44.09 22.91
N VAL A 120 11.00 43.07 23.37
CA VAL A 120 10.80 42.46 24.70
C VAL A 120 12.04 42.75 25.56
N LYS A 121 11.85 43.39 26.73
CA LYS A 121 12.98 43.86 27.57
C LYS A 121 13.77 42.75 28.28
N ASN A 122 13.18 41.56 28.42
CA ASN A 122 13.83 40.32 28.88
C ASN A 122 13.04 39.13 28.30
N PRO A 123 13.38 38.58 27.13
CA PRO A 123 12.67 37.44 26.56
C PRO A 123 13.05 36.15 27.29
N LEU A 124 12.06 35.44 27.81
CA LEU A 124 12.26 34.04 28.16
C LEU A 124 12.29 33.22 26.88
N LEU A 125 13.45 32.66 26.57
CA LEU A 125 13.59 31.60 25.57
C LEU A 125 13.36 30.26 26.29
N ARG A 126 12.67 29.31 25.66
CA ARG A 126 12.62 27.93 26.15
C ARG A 126 12.94 26.92 25.06
N LEU A 127 13.69 25.89 25.41
CA LEU A 127 13.85 24.68 24.60
C LEU A 127 12.52 23.91 24.62
N ALA A 128 12.08 23.44 23.46
CA ALA A 128 10.88 22.63 23.32
C ALA A 128 11.06 21.58 22.21
N VAL A 129 10.33 20.46 22.31
CA VAL A 129 10.22 19.50 21.20
C VAL A 129 9.44 20.15 20.07
N LYS A 130 10.03 20.12 18.87
CA LYS A 130 9.48 20.73 17.65
C LYS A 130 8.81 19.72 16.73
N PHE A 131 9.29 18.48 16.70
CA PHE A 131 8.72 17.42 15.86
C PHE A 131 8.46 16.16 16.69
N PHE A 132 7.19 15.73 16.78
CA PHE A 132 6.80 14.53 17.52
C PHE A 132 6.66 13.34 16.56
N PRO A 133 7.52 12.30 16.65
CA PRO A 133 7.42 11.13 15.79
C PRO A 133 6.22 10.24 16.19
N PRO A 134 5.68 9.43 15.26
CA PRO A 134 4.59 8.49 15.53
C PRO A 134 4.98 7.33 16.46
N ASP A 135 6.28 7.02 16.51
CA ASP A 135 6.85 5.80 17.08
C ASP A 135 8.09 6.19 17.91
N PRO A 136 8.07 6.01 19.24
CA PRO A 136 9.20 6.30 20.13
C PRO A 136 10.46 5.51 19.80
N GLY A 137 10.35 4.34 19.14
CA GLY A 137 11.49 3.56 18.66
C GLY A 137 12.27 4.23 17.52
N GLN A 138 11.77 5.34 16.97
CA GLN A 138 12.48 6.19 16.02
C GLN A 138 13.50 7.12 16.70
N LEU A 139 13.34 7.40 17.99
CA LEU A 139 14.32 8.15 18.80
C LEU A 139 15.46 7.20 19.19
N GLN A 140 16.65 7.41 18.62
CA GLN A 140 17.75 6.45 18.77
C GLN A 140 18.48 6.59 20.10
N GLU A 141 18.56 7.80 20.68
CA GLU A 141 19.23 8.02 21.95
C GLU A 141 18.29 7.86 23.16
N GLU A 142 18.85 7.39 24.27
CA GLU A 142 18.18 7.41 25.56
C GLU A 142 17.92 8.83 26.05
N TYR A 143 18.90 9.73 25.90
CA TYR A 143 18.76 11.13 26.31
C TYR A 143 17.68 11.88 25.52
N THR A 144 17.53 11.60 24.22
CA THR A 144 16.41 12.12 23.42
C THR A 144 15.07 11.65 23.99
N ARG A 145 14.92 10.36 24.33
CA ARG A 145 13.69 9.81 24.92
C ARG A 145 13.38 10.46 26.28
N TYR A 146 14.40 10.70 27.11
CA TYR A 146 14.26 11.42 28.38
C TYR A 146 13.78 12.87 28.18
N LEU A 147 14.39 13.63 27.27
CA LEU A 147 13.95 14.99 26.94
C LEU A 147 12.51 15.04 26.40
N PHE A 148 12.10 14.01 25.65
CA PHE A 148 10.70 13.85 25.23
C PHE A 148 9.77 13.53 26.41
N ALA A 149 10.17 12.68 27.36
CA ALA A 149 9.39 12.40 28.57
C ALA A 149 9.20 13.66 29.44
N LEU A 150 10.24 14.49 29.58
CA LEU A 150 10.15 15.82 30.22
C LEU A 150 9.18 16.76 29.49
N GLN A 151 9.17 16.75 28.15
CA GLN A 151 8.18 17.51 27.38
C GLN A 151 6.73 17.03 27.62
N ILE A 152 6.52 15.72 27.83
CA ILE A 152 5.22 15.15 28.20
C ILE A 152 4.82 15.54 29.63
N LYS A 153 5.75 15.52 30.60
CA LYS A 153 5.54 16.07 31.95
C LYS A 153 5.08 17.54 31.89
N ALA A 154 5.76 18.37 31.10
CA ALA A 154 5.39 19.78 30.93
C ALA A 154 4.04 19.95 30.23
N ASP A 155 3.70 19.12 29.25
CA ASP A 155 2.40 19.19 28.55
C ASP A 155 1.23 18.62 29.36
N LEU A 156 1.46 17.74 30.34
CA LEU A 156 0.47 17.36 31.36
C LEU A 156 0.21 18.52 32.34
N ALA A 157 1.28 19.11 32.88
CA ALA A 157 1.19 20.20 33.86
C ALA A 157 0.63 21.51 33.26
N GLU A 158 0.93 21.82 31.99
CA GLU A 158 0.36 22.95 31.24
C GLU A 158 -0.99 22.60 30.54
N GLU A 159 -1.67 21.50 30.96
CA GLU A 159 -2.97 20.98 30.46
C GLU A 159 -3.10 20.81 28.92
N ARG A 160 -1.98 20.72 28.19
CA ARG A 160 -1.99 20.46 26.74
C ARG A 160 -2.35 19.02 26.41
N LEU A 161 -1.95 18.07 27.24
CA LEU A 161 -2.15 16.64 27.03
C LEU A 161 -3.34 16.13 27.86
N SER A 162 -4.56 16.53 27.49
CA SER A 162 -5.78 16.09 28.17
C SER A 162 -6.00 14.57 28.02
N CYS A 163 -6.05 13.86 29.13
CA CYS A 163 -6.38 12.43 29.20
C CYS A 163 -7.19 12.11 30.48
N ALA A 164 -7.79 10.90 30.52
CA ALA A 164 -8.62 10.48 31.64
C ALA A 164 -7.80 10.16 32.89
N ASP A 165 -8.37 10.41 34.08
CA ASP A 165 -7.78 10.23 35.42
C ASP A 165 -6.85 9.00 35.56
N ASN A 166 -7.28 7.82 35.10
CA ASN A 166 -6.50 6.59 35.17
C ASN A 166 -5.25 6.62 34.28
N THR A 167 -5.33 7.21 33.07
CA THR A 167 -4.20 7.34 32.15
C THR A 167 -3.24 8.42 32.61
N SER A 168 -3.76 9.52 33.17
CA SER A 168 -2.96 10.54 33.85
C SER A 168 -2.17 9.93 35.01
N ALA A 169 -2.83 9.12 35.84
CA ALA A 169 -2.17 8.43 36.96
C ALA A 169 -1.07 7.46 36.48
N LEU A 170 -1.31 6.68 35.43
CA LEU A 170 -0.33 5.76 34.87
C LEU A 170 0.89 6.48 34.26
N LEU A 171 0.66 7.58 33.52
CA LEU A 171 1.74 8.44 33.00
C LEU A 171 2.59 9.01 34.14
N ILE A 172 1.96 9.49 35.20
CA ILE A 172 2.68 10.06 36.35
C ILE A 172 3.45 8.98 37.12
N SER A 173 2.91 7.76 37.26
CA SER A 173 3.61 6.66 37.95
C SER A 173 4.86 6.15 37.21
N HIS A 174 4.92 6.23 35.89
CA HIS A 174 6.18 6.02 35.15
C HIS A 174 7.12 7.23 35.26
N LEU A 175 6.60 8.46 35.31
CA LEU A 175 7.43 9.65 35.60
C LEU A 175 8.03 9.61 37.01
N LEU A 176 7.35 9.02 38.01
CA LEU A 176 7.91 8.76 39.34
C LEU A 176 9.04 7.73 39.29
N GLN A 177 8.80 6.55 38.72
CA GLN A 177 9.83 5.50 38.56
C GLN A 177 11.07 6.03 37.82
N SER A 178 10.85 6.95 36.87
CA SER A 178 11.91 7.67 36.14
C SER A 178 12.67 8.70 37.00
N GLU A 179 11.99 9.49 37.85
CA GLU A 179 12.59 10.60 38.60
C GLU A 179 13.14 10.22 39.99
N ILE A 180 12.47 9.33 40.72
CA ILE A 180 12.81 8.95 42.11
C ILE A 180 13.24 7.48 42.27
N GLY A 181 12.96 6.62 41.28
CA GLY A 181 13.21 5.18 41.36
C GLY A 181 12.05 4.40 42.00
N ASP A 182 12.33 3.17 42.43
CA ASP A 182 11.33 2.24 42.97
C ASP A 182 10.47 2.81 44.12
N TYR A 183 9.21 2.37 44.15
CA TYR A 183 8.17 2.77 45.10
C TYR A 183 8.61 2.80 46.58
N ASP A 184 8.49 3.97 47.21
CA ASP A 184 8.54 4.15 48.66
C ASP A 184 7.39 5.11 49.04
N GLU A 185 6.37 4.60 49.75
CA GLU A 185 5.15 5.38 50.04
C GLU A 185 5.43 6.70 50.77
N THR A 186 6.52 6.80 51.54
CA THR A 186 6.91 8.01 52.26
C THR A 186 7.62 9.02 51.37
N LEU A 187 8.43 8.55 50.42
CA LEU A 187 9.12 9.39 49.44
C LEU A 187 8.15 9.85 48.35
N ASP A 188 7.32 8.96 47.80
CA ASP A 188 6.29 9.25 46.81
C ASP A 188 5.31 10.31 47.30
N ARG A 189 4.68 10.10 48.47
CA ARG A 189 3.71 11.06 49.05
C ARG A 189 4.35 12.39 49.43
N LYS A 190 5.68 12.44 49.59
CA LYS A 190 6.45 13.68 49.78
C LYS A 190 6.78 14.36 48.44
N HIS A 191 7.17 13.59 47.43
CA HIS A 191 7.51 14.10 46.09
C HIS A 191 6.28 14.67 45.37
N LEU A 192 5.14 13.97 45.45
CA LEU A 192 3.84 14.41 44.92
C LEU A 192 3.23 15.61 45.67
N LYS A 193 3.78 16.02 46.81
CA LYS A 193 3.40 17.27 47.52
C LYS A 193 4.27 18.47 47.13
N VAL A 194 5.39 18.23 46.44
CA VAL A 194 6.34 19.27 46.01
C VAL A 194 6.29 19.46 44.49
N ASN A 195 6.06 18.38 43.74
CA ASN A 195 6.03 18.36 42.28
C ASN A 195 4.60 18.15 41.78
N PHE A 196 4.10 19.12 41.01
CA PHE A 196 2.77 19.08 40.38
C PHE A 196 2.91 18.66 38.92
N TYR A 197 2.39 17.48 38.59
CA TYR A 197 2.33 16.92 37.23
C TYR A 197 0.95 17.18 36.58
N LEU A 198 -0.07 17.52 37.38
CA LEU A 198 -1.44 17.80 36.94
C LEU A 198 -2.10 18.83 37.90
N PRO A 199 -2.88 19.83 37.43
CA PRO A 199 -3.53 20.78 38.34
C PRO A 199 -4.55 20.20 39.34
N GLN A 200 -5.06 18.97 39.11
CA GLN A 200 -5.96 18.25 40.04
C GLN A 200 -5.34 16.95 40.58
N GLN A 201 -4.01 16.94 40.79
CA GLN A 201 -3.23 15.75 41.17
C GLN A 201 -3.75 14.99 42.40
N GLU A 202 -4.28 15.68 43.42
CA GLU A 202 -4.76 15.06 44.66
C GLU A 202 -5.86 14.02 44.40
N ARG A 203 -6.76 14.28 43.44
CA ARG A 203 -7.87 13.40 43.07
C ARG A 203 -7.42 12.05 42.50
N VAL A 204 -6.20 11.99 41.95
CA VAL A 204 -5.61 10.79 41.34
C VAL A 204 -4.43 10.23 42.15
N GLN A 205 -4.10 10.83 43.31
CA GLN A 205 -2.88 10.52 44.05
C GLN A 205 -2.78 9.04 44.46
N ASP A 206 -3.82 8.45 45.05
CA ASP A 206 -3.73 7.05 45.48
C ASP A 206 -3.66 6.05 44.30
N LYS A 207 -4.19 6.42 43.11
CA LYS A 207 -4.02 5.63 41.87
C LYS A 207 -2.59 5.74 41.31
N ILE A 208 -1.95 6.89 41.43
CA ILE A 208 -0.53 7.06 41.06
C ILE A 208 0.33 6.12 41.91
N LEU A 209 0.06 6.04 43.21
CA LEU A 209 0.76 5.14 44.14
C LEU A 209 0.44 3.67 43.85
N GLU A 210 -0.80 3.33 43.51
CA GLU A 210 -1.23 1.97 43.12
C GLU A 210 -0.50 1.47 41.86
N PHE A 211 -0.35 2.31 40.84
CA PHE A 211 0.41 1.95 39.63
C PHE A 211 1.93 1.94 39.89
N HIS A 212 2.47 2.86 40.69
CA HIS A 212 3.91 2.90 40.95
C HIS A 212 4.41 1.63 41.67
N LYS A 213 3.60 1.03 42.54
CA LYS A 213 3.84 -0.31 43.13
C LYS A 213 4.02 -1.43 42.10
N GLN A 214 3.53 -1.27 40.87
CA GLN A 214 3.57 -2.27 39.80
C GLN A 214 4.83 -2.14 38.92
N HIS A 215 5.66 -1.11 39.14
CA HIS A 215 6.82 -0.78 38.30
C HIS A 215 8.17 -1.18 38.93
N LEU A 216 8.15 -1.89 40.07
CA LEU A 216 9.34 -2.31 40.82
C LEU A 216 10.39 -3.00 39.94
N GLY A 217 11.63 -2.51 39.98
CA GLY A 217 12.76 -2.98 39.20
C GLY A 217 12.84 -2.44 37.77
N GLN A 218 11.87 -1.64 37.31
CA GLN A 218 11.92 -1.01 35.98
C GLN A 218 12.96 0.12 35.97
N THR A 219 13.84 0.13 34.96
CA THR A 219 14.84 1.20 34.82
C THR A 219 14.22 2.53 34.36
N PRO A 220 14.81 3.68 34.70
CA PRO A 220 14.33 4.98 34.21
C PRO A 220 14.25 5.07 32.67
N ALA A 221 15.17 4.42 31.96
CA ALA A 221 15.22 4.36 30.50
C ALA A 221 14.06 3.58 29.87
N GLU A 222 13.54 2.57 30.57
CA GLU A 222 12.34 1.81 30.20
C GLU A 222 11.07 2.58 30.58
N SER A 223 11.07 3.24 31.75
CA SER A 223 9.91 4.03 32.18
C SER A 223 9.68 5.25 31.28
N ASP A 224 10.73 5.96 30.85
CA ASP A 224 10.64 6.98 29.79
C ASP A 224 9.99 6.43 28.51
N PHE A 225 10.39 5.22 28.09
CA PHE A 225 9.84 4.58 26.91
C PHE A 225 8.34 4.26 27.09
N GLN A 226 7.92 3.82 28.28
CA GLN A 226 6.49 3.62 28.59
C GLN A 226 5.71 4.94 28.63
N VAL A 227 6.27 6.03 29.16
CA VAL A 227 5.64 7.37 29.09
C VAL A 227 5.34 7.74 27.63
N LEU A 228 6.28 7.52 26.72
CA LEU A 228 6.10 7.81 25.29
C LEU A 228 5.15 6.82 24.59
N GLU A 229 5.21 5.53 24.94
CA GLU A 229 4.30 4.49 24.43
C GLU A 229 2.85 4.69 24.87
N ILE A 230 2.62 5.26 26.05
CA ILE A 230 1.27 5.65 26.51
C ILE A 230 0.88 6.97 25.86
N ALA A 231 1.74 7.99 25.91
CA ALA A 231 1.44 9.33 25.39
C ALA A 231 1.07 9.31 23.91
N ARG A 232 1.78 8.56 23.05
CA ARG A 232 1.48 8.48 21.60
C ARG A 232 0.09 7.95 21.25
N LYS A 233 -0.60 7.30 22.21
CA LYS A 233 -1.96 6.76 22.05
C LYS A 233 -3.04 7.82 22.33
N LEU A 234 -2.66 8.97 22.92
CA LEU A 234 -3.54 10.09 23.23
C LEU A 234 -3.69 11.02 22.01
N GLU A 235 -4.92 11.47 21.75
CA GLU A 235 -5.22 12.36 20.61
C GLU A 235 -4.49 13.71 20.68
N MET A 236 -4.15 14.18 21.88
CA MET A 236 -3.46 15.45 22.13
C MET A 236 -1.92 15.36 22.08
N TYR A 237 -1.34 14.19 21.80
CA TYR A 237 0.12 14.00 21.72
C TYR A 237 0.76 14.87 20.63
N GLY A 238 1.70 15.74 21.04
CA GLY A 238 2.41 16.66 20.15
C GLY A 238 1.53 17.75 19.52
N ILE A 239 0.29 17.93 19.98
CA ILE A 239 -0.65 18.91 19.44
C ILE A 239 -0.31 20.32 19.93
N ARG A 240 -0.36 21.29 19.01
CA ARG A 240 -0.17 22.72 19.28
C ARG A 240 -1.23 23.51 18.52
N PHE A 241 -2.20 24.07 19.25
CA PHE A 241 -3.34 24.75 18.64
C PHE A 241 -3.01 26.16 18.14
N HIS A 242 -3.44 26.44 16.92
CA HIS A 242 -3.47 27.77 16.30
C HIS A 242 -4.92 28.12 16.00
N GLN A 243 -5.47 29.11 16.72
CA GLN A 243 -6.86 29.55 16.53
C GLN A 243 -7.09 30.11 15.12
N ALA A 244 -8.17 29.65 14.49
CA ALA A 244 -8.63 30.07 13.18
C ALA A 244 -10.16 30.08 13.10
N SER A 245 -10.69 30.61 11.99
CA SER A 245 -12.04 30.30 11.52
C SER A 245 -11.97 29.54 10.19
N ASP A 246 -13.01 28.78 9.89
CA ASP A 246 -13.27 28.23 8.56
C ASP A 246 -13.84 29.29 7.59
N ARG A 247 -14.57 28.86 6.56
CA ARG A 247 -15.23 29.73 5.57
C ARG A 247 -16.60 30.25 6.00
N GLU A 248 -17.22 29.59 6.98
CA GLU A 248 -18.57 29.88 7.47
C GLU A 248 -18.52 30.78 8.73
N GLY A 249 -17.35 30.85 9.38
CA GLY A 249 -17.05 31.68 10.54
C GLY A 249 -16.80 30.88 11.82
N THR A 250 -17.02 29.56 11.80
CA THR A 250 -16.87 28.66 12.95
C THR A 250 -15.48 28.78 13.54
N LYS A 251 -15.39 28.97 14.87
CA LYS A 251 -14.11 28.99 15.58
C LYS A 251 -13.56 27.58 15.69
N ILE A 252 -12.35 27.38 15.16
CA ILE A 252 -11.65 26.10 15.09
C ILE A 252 -10.18 26.26 15.51
N ASN A 253 -9.56 25.16 15.93
CA ASN A 253 -8.14 25.09 16.21
C ASN A 253 -7.45 24.28 15.10
N LEU A 254 -6.42 24.86 14.47
CA LEU A 254 -5.55 24.14 13.53
C LEU A 254 -4.31 23.63 14.27
N SER A 255 -3.83 22.44 13.90
CA SER A 255 -2.57 21.87 14.41
C SER A 255 -1.81 21.19 13.26
N VAL A 256 -0.55 20.81 13.49
CA VAL A 256 0.33 20.17 12.51
C VAL A 256 0.98 18.93 13.14
N SER A 257 0.97 17.80 12.43
CA SER A 257 1.53 16.54 12.90
C SER A 257 2.36 15.84 11.82
N HIS A 258 2.98 14.70 12.17
CA HIS A 258 3.68 13.85 11.20
C HIS A 258 2.73 13.32 10.09
N MET A 259 1.41 13.27 10.33
CA MET A 259 0.43 12.84 9.32
C MET A 259 0.06 13.93 8.33
N GLY A 260 -0.13 15.17 8.81
CA GLY A 260 -0.77 16.24 8.04
C GLY A 260 -1.11 17.48 8.86
N ILE A 261 -2.04 18.27 8.32
CA ILE A 261 -2.65 19.40 9.04
C ILE A 261 -3.98 18.94 9.65
N LEU A 262 -4.15 19.17 10.94
CA LEU A 262 -5.29 18.72 11.74
C LEU A 262 -6.25 19.88 12.01
N VAL A 263 -7.55 19.58 12.04
CA VAL A 263 -8.62 20.55 12.39
C VAL A 263 -9.38 20.03 13.60
N PHE A 264 -9.53 20.88 14.61
CA PHE A 264 -10.23 20.61 15.86
C PHE A 264 -11.32 21.66 16.13
N GLN A 265 -12.36 21.27 16.85
CA GLN A 265 -13.36 22.18 17.44
C GLN A 265 -13.43 21.89 18.94
N GLY A 266 -13.12 22.91 19.75
CA GLY A 266 -12.65 22.66 21.12
C GLY A 266 -11.40 21.78 21.08
N ASN A 267 -11.45 20.65 21.79
CA ASN A 267 -10.41 19.63 21.81
C ASN A 267 -10.73 18.40 20.92
N THR A 268 -11.90 18.35 20.27
CA THR A 268 -12.31 17.22 19.42
C THR A 268 -11.79 17.38 18.00
N LYS A 269 -11.11 16.37 17.46
CA LYS A 269 -10.58 16.37 16.08
C LYS A 269 -11.69 16.15 15.05
N ILE A 270 -11.94 17.13 14.18
CA ILE A 270 -12.91 17.02 13.07
C ILE A 270 -12.25 16.39 11.83
N ASN A 271 -11.05 16.85 11.44
CA ASN A 271 -10.49 16.53 10.12
C ASN A 271 -8.96 16.41 10.14
N THR A 272 -8.40 15.75 9.12
CA THR A 272 -6.96 15.49 8.95
C THR A 272 -6.59 15.56 7.47
N PHE A 273 -5.99 16.67 7.06
CA PHE A 273 -5.43 16.85 5.73
C PHE A 273 -4.04 16.21 5.67
N ASN A 274 -4.00 14.90 5.41
CA ASN A 274 -2.77 14.13 5.25
C ASN A 274 -1.80 14.79 4.26
N TRP A 275 -0.49 14.72 4.52
CA TRP A 275 0.53 15.31 3.66
C TRP A 275 0.47 14.82 2.20
N SER A 276 0.09 13.56 1.97
CA SER A 276 -0.13 13.01 0.62
C SER A 276 -1.32 13.62 -0.13
N LYS A 277 -2.28 14.24 0.57
CA LYS A 277 -3.45 14.90 0.00
C LYS A 277 -3.20 16.39 -0.31
N ILE A 278 -2.09 16.97 0.17
CA ILE A 278 -1.79 18.42 0.07
C ILE A 278 -0.87 18.70 -1.12
N ARG A 279 -1.40 19.35 -2.16
CA ARG A 279 -0.65 19.74 -3.37
C ARG A 279 0.20 20.98 -3.17
N LYS A 280 -0.30 21.96 -2.41
CA LYS A 280 0.43 23.22 -2.14
C LYS A 280 -0.11 23.96 -0.92
N LEU A 281 0.79 24.33 -0.01
CA LEU A 281 0.49 25.26 1.08
C LEU A 281 0.84 26.70 0.69
N SER A 282 -0.06 27.64 0.99
CA SER A 282 0.15 29.06 0.75
C SER A 282 -0.62 29.92 1.76
N PHE A 283 -0.37 31.23 1.79
CA PHE A 283 -1.14 32.17 2.59
C PHE A 283 -1.28 33.53 1.88
N LYS A 284 -2.35 34.26 2.17
CA LYS A 284 -2.65 35.60 1.62
C LYS A 284 -3.29 36.48 2.70
N ARG A 285 -2.59 37.53 3.13
CA ARG A 285 -2.98 38.36 4.30
C ARG A 285 -3.14 37.47 5.56
N ARG A 286 -4.36 37.31 6.08
CA ARG A 286 -4.73 36.47 7.25
C ARG A 286 -5.22 35.06 6.85
N ARG A 287 -5.39 34.80 5.55
CA ARG A 287 -6.00 33.58 5.00
C ARG A 287 -4.92 32.54 4.72
N PHE A 288 -4.96 31.41 5.41
CA PHE A 288 -4.18 30.22 5.13
C PHE A 288 -4.90 29.38 4.07
N LEU A 289 -4.17 28.88 3.08
CA LEU A 289 -4.71 28.28 1.87
C LEU A 289 -4.05 26.93 1.61
N ILE A 290 -4.79 25.86 1.90
CA ILE A 290 -4.40 24.48 1.59
C ILE A 290 -4.97 24.15 0.21
N LYS A 291 -4.12 24.05 -0.81
CA LYS A 291 -4.50 23.39 -2.06
C LYS A 291 -4.35 21.89 -1.90
N LEU A 292 -5.45 21.16 -2.04
CA LEU A 292 -5.43 19.70 -2.09
C LEU A 292 -5.01 19.22 -3.49
N HIS A 293 -4.70 17.93 -3.59
CA HIS A 293 -4.74 17.22 -4.86
C HIS A 293 -6.22 17.10 -5.31
N PRO A 294 -6.56 17.36 -6.60
CA PRO A 294 -7.95 17.26 -7.08
C PRO A 294 -8.57 15.88 -6.88
N GLU A 295 -7.71 14.86 -6.85
CA GLU A 295 -7.94 13.43 -6.62
C GLU A 295 -8.63 13.06 -5.28
N VAL A 296 -9.02 14.05 -4.45
CA VAL A 296 -9.30 13.84 -3.02
C VAL A 296 -10.70 14.25 -2.57
N HIS A 297 -11.34 15.25 -3.21
CA HIS A 297 -12.67 15.75 -2.86
C HIS A 297 -13.50 16.04 -4.13
N GLY A 298 -14.73 15.53 -4.19
CA GLY A 298 -15.65 15.80 -5.32
C GLY A 298 -16.32 17.18 -5.23
N GLN A 299 -16.30 17.91 -6.34
CA GLN A 299 -16.98 19.21 -6.63
C GLN A 299 -16.74 20.41 -5.68
N TYR A 300 -16.33 20.22 -4.43
CA TYR A 300 -16.17 21.31 -3.45
C TYR A 300 -14.71 21.65 -3.16
N GLN A 301 -14.23 22.66 -3.91
CA GLN A 301 -13.12 23.56 -3.57
C GLN A 301 -11.71 22.93 -3.41
N ASP A 302 -10.97 22.81 -4.52
CA ASP A 302 -9.52 22.51 -4.62
C ASP A 302 -8.62 23.23 -3.58
N THR A 303 -9.07 24.36 -3.07
CA THR A 303 -8.34 25.23 -2.16
C THR A 303 -9.20 25.51 -0.93
N LEU A 304 -8.93 24.84 0.17
CA LEU A 304 -9.52 25.15 1.46
C LEU A 304 -8.94 26.48 1.98
N GLU A 305 -9.74 27.25 2.70
CA GLU A 305 -9.32 28.55 3.27
C GLU A 305 -9.66 28.59 4.75
N PHE A 306 -8.68 29.03 5.56
CA PHE A 306 -8.82 29.21 7.00
C PHE A 306 -8.30 30.59 7.41
N LEU A 307 -9.03 31.30 8.27
CA LEU A 307 -8.72 32.69 8.66
C LEU A 307 -8.10 32.74 10.06
N LEU A 308 -6.81 33.07 10.17
CA LEU A 308 -6.11 33.21 11.46
C LEU A 308 -6.20 34.63 12.02
N GLY A 309 -5.89 34.81 13.31
CA GLY A 309 -5.97 36.08 14.04
C GLY A 309 -5.13 37.23 13.44
N THR A 310 -3.91 36.97 12.97
CA THR A 310 -3.05 37.97 12.31
C THR A 310 -2.35 37.44 11.06
N ARG A 311 -1.81 38.35 10.23
CA ARG A 311 -0.97 38.01 9.07
C ARG A 311 0.24 37.16 9.50
N ASP A 312 0.83 37.49 10.64
CA ASP A 312 2.08 36.89 11.08
C ASP A 312 1.86 35.57 11.82
N GLN A 313 0.73 35.40 12.51
CA GLN A 313 0.25 34.07 12.93
C GLN A 313 0.01 33.17 11.71
N CYS A 314 -0.68 33.66 10.68
CA CYS A 314 -0.92 32.93 9.43
C CYS A 314 0.40 32.52 8.72
N LYS A 315 1.37 33.44 8.68
CA LYS A 315 2.72 33.19 8.12
C LYS A 315 3.53 32.20 8.96
N ASN A 316 3.42 32.25 10.29
CA ASN A 316 4.10 31.32 11.19
C ASN A 316 3.49 29.91 11.10
N PHE A 317 2.17 29.78 11.04
CA PHE A 317 1.51 28.50 10.82
C PHE A 317 1.90 27.86 9.47
N TRP A 318 1.96 28.68 8.41
CA TRP A 318 2.45 28.23 7.10
C TRP A 318 3.91 27.79 7.13
N LYS A 319 4.80 28.48 7.87
CA LYS A 319 6.18 28.02 8.12
C LYS A 319 6.17 26.64 8.80
N ILE A 320 5.51 26.49 9.94
CA ILE A 320 5.46 25.24 10.72
C ILE A 320 4.98 24.07 9.83
N SER A 321 3.91 24.29 9.05
CA SER A 321 3.40 23.29 8.11
C SER A 321 4.41 22.87 7.04
N VAL A 322 5.20 23.82 6.52
CA VAL A 322 6.29 23.53 5.56
C VAL A 322 7.48 22.82 6.23
N GLU A 323 7.79 23.13 7.50
CA GLU A 323 8.85 22.47 8.26
C GLU A 323 8.49 21.01 8.59
N TYR A 324 7.30 20.74 9.12
CA TYR A 324 6.84 19.37 9.39
C TYR A 324 6.79 18.51 8.12
N HIS A 325 6.24 19.05 7.02
CA HIS A 325 6.26 18.36 5.74
C HIS A 325 7.70 18.08 5.27
N ALA A 326 8.62 19.04 5.39
CA ALA A 326 10.01 18.83 5.01
C ALA A 326 10.71 17.76 5.86
N PHE A 327 10.50 17.79 7.18
CA PHE A 327 11.13 16.85 8.11
C PHE A 327 10.60 15.41 7.95
N PHE A 328 9.28 15.21 7.93
CA PHE A 328 8.67 13.87 7.94
C PHE A 328 8.42 13.25 6.55
N ARG A 329 8.45 14.02 5.45
CA ARG A 329 8.04 13.51 4.11
C ARG A 329 9.11 13.59 3.03
N LEU A 330 10.14 14.43 3.17
CA LEU A 330 11.23 14.48 2.19
C LEU A 330 12.32 13.49 2.56
N LEU A 331 12.82 12.75 1.56
CA LEU A 331 14.00 11.90 1.75
C LEU A 331 15.25 12.75 2.00
N ASP A 332 15.39 13.86 1.26
CA ASP A 332 16.53 14.77 1.34
C ASP A 332 16.09 16.23 1.50
N GLN A 333 16.98 17.05 2.09
CA GLN A 333 16.81 18.50 2.15
C GLN A 333 16.60 19.10 0.74
N PRO A 334 15.56 19.93 0.50
CA PRO A 334 15.16 20.30 -0.85
C PRO A 334 16.16 21.26 -1.50
N LYS A 335 17.00 20.76 -2.42
CA LYS A 335 18.08 21.48 -3.12
C LYS A 335 17.67 22.90 -3.59
N PRO A 336 18.56 23.92 -3.46
CA PRO A 336 18.26 25.28 -3.91
C PRO A 336 18.09 25.32 -5.43
N LYS A 337 16.93 25.82 -5.90
CA LYS A 337 16.76 26.22 -7.30
C LYS A 337 17.40 27.60 -7.49
N ALA A 338 18.05 27.81 -8.64
CA ALA A 338 18.52 29.14 -9.04
C ALA A 338 17.35 30.14 -9.03
N LYS A 339 17.60 31.35 -8.53
CA LYS A 339 16.58 32.42 -8.54
C LYS A 339 16.48 33.00 -9.94
N SER A 340 15.31 32.90 -10.57
CA SER A 340 14.98 33.76 -11.71
C SER A 340 15.02 35.22 -11.23
N VAL A 341 15.87 36.05 -11.84
CA VAL A 341 16.19 37.40 -11.33
C VAL A 341 14.98 38.35 -11.39
N PHE A 342 13.98 38.06 -12.23
CA PHE A 342 12.82 38.91 -12.44
C PHE A 342 11.61 38.53 -11.54
N PHE A 343 11.13 39.52 -10.77
CA PHE A 343 9.84 39.59 -10.07
C PHE A 343 9.40 38.40 -9.17
N SER A 344 10.17 38.09 -8.12
CA SER A 344 9.72 37.17 -7.04
C SER A 344 8.67 37.79 -6.09
N ARG A 345 7.47 38.11 -6.58
CA ARG A 345 6.39 38.76 -5.83
C ARG A 345 5.63 37.81 -4.87
N GLY A 346 6.34 37.19 -3.92
CA GLY A 346 5.76 36.28 -2.93
C GLY A 346 6.71 35.94 -1.76
N SER A 347 6.16 35.49 -0.62
CA SER A 347 6.99 34.96 0.48
C SER A 347 7.50 33.56 0.13
N SER A 348 8.82 33.39 0.15
CA SER A 348 9.49 32.08 0.04
C SER A 348 10.07 31.67 1.40
N PHE A 349 10.06 30.38 1.68
CA PHE A 349 10.66 29.77 2.87
C PHE A 349 11.11 28.34 2.53
N ARG A 350 12.16 27.88 3.22
CA ARG A 350 12.78 26.55 3.05
C ARG A 350 13.22 26.07 4.43
N TYR A 351 12.91 24.81 4.74
CA TYR A 351 13.47 24.12 5.90
C TYR A 351 14.98 23.91 5.73
N SER A 352 15.75 24.08 6.82
CA SER A 352 17.21 24.18 6.81
C SER A 352 17.95 23.12 7.64
N GLY A 353 17.22 22.27 8.37
CA GLY A 353 17.78 21.11 9.09
C GLY A 353 17.88 19.84 8.24
N ARG A 354 18.23 18.73 8.89
CA ARG A 354 18.20 17.35 8.34
C ARG A 354 16.76 16.86 8.27
N THR A 355 16.39 16.07 7.26
CA THR A 355 15.10 15.35 7.29
C THR A 355 15.13 14.24 8.36
N GLN A 356 13.98 13.72 8.79
CA GLN A 356 13.96 12.62 9.77
C GLN A 356 14.74 11.40 9.27
N LYS A 357 14.66 11.10 7.97
CA LYS A 357 15.47 10.04 7.35
C LYS A 357 16.97 10.35 7.44
N GLN A 358 17.38 11.56 7.04
CA GLN A 358 18.78 11.98 7.11
C GLN A 358 19.31 12.01 8.56
N LEU A 359 18.46 12.26 9.55
CA LEU A 359 18.82 12.19 10.97
C LEU A 359 19.06 10.74 11.44
N VAL A 360 18.12 9.83 11.14
CA VAL A 360 18.24 8.40 11.51
C VAL A 360 19.41 7.73 10.79
N ASP A 361 19.65 8.07 9.52
CA ASP A 361 20.82 7.58 8.78
C ASP A 361 22.12 8.20 9.35
N TYR A 362 22.15 9.50 9.68
CA TYR A 362 23.31 10.14 10.34
C TYR A 362 23.67 9.50 11.67
N VAL A 363 22.70 9.23 12.56
CA VAL A 363 22.98 8.59 13.86
C VAL A 363 23.56 7.19 13.63
N ARG A 364 22.98 6.40 12.71
CA ARG A 364 23.49 5.07 12.35
C ARG A 364 24.93 5.11 11.83
N ASP A 365 25.21 6.03 10.91
CA ASP A 365 26.49 6.10 10.20
C ASP A 365 27.60 6.79 11.03
N SER A 366 27.23 7.58 12.05
CA SER A 366 28.17 8.30 12.91
C SER A 366 29.06 7.41 13.78
N GLY A 367 28.69 6.14 13.99
CA GLY A 367 29.47 5.17 14.77
C GLY A 367 29.64 5.51 16.26
N MET A 368 28.99 6.57 16.75
CA MET A 368 29.08 6.98 18.15
C MET A 368 28.53 5.88 19.06
N ARG A 369 29.31 5.53 20.09
CA ARG A 369 28.92 4.47 21.04
C ARG A 369 27.63 4.89 21.75
N LYS A 370 26.72 3.94 21.94
CA LYS A 370 25.59 4.06 22.87
C LYS A 370 26.12 4.16 24.30
N THR A 371 26.57 5.33 24.72
CA THR A 371 26.84 5.63 26.14
C THR A 371 25.49 5.77 26.85
N PRO A 372 25.20 4.95 27.88
CA PRO A 372 24.00 5.12 28.70
C PRO A 372 23.97 6.53 29.30
N TYR A 373 22.79 7.13 29.40
CA TYR A 373 22.67 8.50 29.90
C TYR A 373 22.61 8.53 31.43
N GLU A 374 23.73 8.86 32.07
CA GLU A 374 23.79 9.01 33.53
C GLU A 374 23.11 10.32 33.98
N ARG A 375 22.02 10.17 34.74
CA ARG A 375 21.14 11.28 35.14
C ARG A 375 21.71 12.05 36.32
N ARG A 376 21.91 13.36 36.16
CA ARG A 376 22.40 14.28 37.21
C ARG A 376 21.53 14.37 38.48
N HIS A 377 20.31 13.83 38.47
CA HIS A 377 19.33 13.97 39.55
C HIS A 377 18.82 12.65 40.14
N SER A 378 19.16 11.49 39.57
CA SER A 378 18.69 10.20 40.09
C SER A 378 19.41 9.85 41.40
N LYS A 379 18.73 10.05 42.53
CA LYS A 379 19.17 9.56 43.86
C LYS A 379 18.91 8.05 44.04
N ALA A 380 19.16 7.28 42.99
CA ALA A 380 19.10 5.82 43.04
C ALA A 380 20.14 5.34 44.07
N ARG A 381 19.68 4.60 45.09
CA ARG A 381 20.55 4.08 46.14
C ARG A 381 21.44 2.98 45.54
N VAL A 382 22.76 3.16 45.59
CA VAL A 382 23.71 2.08 45.28
C VAL A 382 23.48 0.94 46.28
N PRO A 383 23.22 -0.31 45.85
CA PRO A 383 23.18 -1.45 46.75
C PRO A 383 24.56 -1.69 47.37
N THR A 384 24.62 -1.70 48.70
CA THR A 384 25.83 -2.10 49.45
C THR A 384 25.91 -3.63 49.50
N HIS A 385 27.13 -4.16 49.69
CA HIS A 385 27.54 -5.58 49.54
C HIS A 385 27.71 -5.99 48.06
N THR A 386 28.82 -6.62 47.62
CA THR A 386 29.97 -7.23 48.33
C THR A 386 31.34 -6.81 47.75
N LEU A 387 32.41 -7.10 48.50
CA LEU A 387 33.82 -6.91 48.12
C LEU A 387 34.52 -8.27 47.93
N SER A 388 35.30 -8.48 46.84
CA SER A 388 36.54 -9.31 46.79
C SER A 388 37.24 -9.33 45.41
N THR A 389 38.48 -8.81 45.37
CA THR A 389 39.68 -9.25 44.61
C THR A 389 39.62 -9.76 43.14
N ASP A 390 40.14 -8.93 42.23
CA ASP A 390 41.19 -9.19 41.20
C ASP A 390 41.10 -10.32 40.12
N VAL A 391 40.55 -9.96 38.94
CA VAL A 391 41.26 -9.75 37.63
C VAL A 391 42.34 -10.79 37.20
N PRO A 392 42.29 -11.45 36.00
CA PRO A 392 42.21 -10.75 34.69
C PRO A 392 41.45 -11.39 33.49
N LYS A 393 40.98 -10.50 32.59
CA LYS A 393 40.84 -10.62 31.12
C LYS A 393 40.21 -11.89 30.48
N GLN A 394 39.00 -11.73 29.94
CA GLN A 394 38.69 -12.10 28.55
C GLN A 394 37.54 -11.23 28.01
N SER A 395 37.52 -10.98 26.69
CA SER A 395 36.52 -10.12 26.03
C SER A 395 35.34 -10.94 25.51
N LEU A 396 34.13 -10.64 25.94
CA LEU A 396 32.90 -11.23 25.41
C LEU A 396 31.95 -10.16 24.87
N SER A 397 31.55 -10.32 23.61
CA SER A 397 30.55 -9.51 22.92
C SER A 397 29.15 -9.86 23.41
N PHE A 398 28.34 -8.85 23.75
CA PHE A 398 26.98 -9.10 24.24
C PHE A 398 26.05 -9.54 23.09
N THR A 399 25.59 -10.79 23.15
CA THR A 399 24.53 -11.33 22.29
C THR A 399 23.17 -11.14 22.95
N GLU A 400 22.21 -10.57 22.23
CA GLU A 400 20.88 -10.27 22.76
C GLU A 400 19.83 -11.30 22.29
N GLY A 401 19.04 -11.84 23.23
CA GLY A 401 17.79 -12.56 22.92
C GLY A 401 17.82 -14.10 23.06
N LEU A 402 17.84 -14.60 24.30
CA LEU A 402 17.24 -15.90 24.62
C LEU A 402 15.84 -15.70 25.23
N ARG A 403 14.89 -16.56 24.85
CA ARG A 403 13.56 -16.64 25.47
C ARG A 403 13.44 -17.92 26.30
N VAL A 404 12.71 -17.82 27.40
CA VAL A 404 11.98 -18.94 28.03
C VAL A 404 10.54 -18.46 28.33
N PRO A 405 9.56 -19.37 28.54
CA PRO A 405 8.17 -19.09 28.14
C PRO A 405 7.22 -18.83 29.31
N TRP A 406 6.08 -18.18 29.03
CA TRP A 406 4.98 -17.99 29.98
C TRP A 406 3.65 -18.51 29.39
N SER A 407 3.00 -19.41 30.11
CA SER A 407 1.61 -19.85 29.91
C SER A 407 0.60 -18.74 30.27
N PRO A 408 -0.65 -18.77 29.79
CA PRO A 408 -1.57 -17.63 29.92
C PRO A 408 -2.22 -17.50 31.29
N SER A 409 -2.47 -16.27 31.72
CA SER A 409 -3.40 -15.93 32.82
C SER A 409 -4.16 -14.63 32.52
N SER A 410 -5.48 -14.67 32.69
CA SER A 410 -6.39 -13.54 32.95
C SER A 410 -6.24 -12.26 32.10
N ALA A 411 -6.74 -12.29 30.86
CA ALA A 411 -7.08 -11.06 30.15
C ALA A 411 -8.38 -10.45 30.72
N VAL A 412 -8.32 -9.22 31.23
CA VAL A 412 -9.50 -8.47 31.70
C VAL A 412 -10.15 -7.74 30.52
N SER A 413 -11.37 -8.16 30.16
CA SER A 413 -12.10 -7.63 29.00
C SER A 413 -12.72 -6.26 29.28
N PHE A 414 -12.32 -5.23 28.54
CA PHE A 414 -13.07 -3.98 28.44
C PHE A 414 -13.96 -3.99 27.19
N GLN A 415 -15.24 -4.36 27.36
CA GLN A 415 -16.25 -4.24 26.32
C GLN A 415 -16.89 -2.84 26.36
N SER A 416 -16.91 -2.16 25.21
CA SER A 416 -17.60 -0.88 25.05
C SER A 416 -19.10 -1.11 24.84
N VAL A 417 -19.86 -1.17 25.93
CA VAL A 417 -21.34 -1.20 25.87
C VAL A 417 -21.86 0.22 25.58
N HIS A 418 -22.54 0.39 24.44
CA HIS A 418 -23.35 1.58 24.21
C HIS A 418 -24.62 1.51 25.06
N THR A 419 -24.87 2.52 25.91
CA THR A 419 -26.18 2.68 26.54
C THR A 419 -26.63 4.14 26.54
N SER A 420 -27.91 4.32 26.23
CA SER A 420 -28.66 5.56 26.12
C SER A 420 -28.57 6.49 27.34
N SER A 421 -28.65 7.80 27.08
CA SER A 421 -28.89 8.81 28.12
C SER A 421 -30.28 8.65 28.77
N MET A 422 -30.36 8.82 30.09
CA MET A 422 -31.60 9.07 30.84
C MET A 422 -31.33 10.10 31.93
N THR A 423 -32.25 11.07 32.06
CA THR A 423 -32.20 12.14 33.07
C THR A 423 -33.13 11.85 34.25
N THR A 424 -32.73 12.28 35.45
CA THR A 424 -33.40 11.98 36.72
C THR A 424 -34.56 12.91 37.07
N ALA A 425 -35.62 12.36 37.66
CA ALA A 425 -36.61 13.09 38.47
C ALA A 425 -37.13 12.19 39.61
N SER A 426 -37.60 12.81 40.71
CA SER A 426 -37.94 12.18 42.00
C SER A 426 -39.43 11.73 42.12
N PRO A 427 -39.81 10.93 43.14
CA PRO A 427 -41.01 10.08 43.08
C PRO A 427 -42.25 10.56 43.89
N SER A 428 -43.45 10.12 43.48
CA SER A 428 -44.68 10.16 44.30
C SER A 428 -45.76 9.11 43.90
N VAL A 429 -45.68 7.92 44.50
CA VAL A 429 -46.78 7.12 45.10
C VAL A 429 -48.24 7.19 44.53
N LEU A 430 -48.66 6.06 43.93
CA LEU A 430 -50.01 5.39 43.93
C LEU A 430 -51.28 5.89 43.17
N THR A 431 -52.04 4.86 42.74
CA THR A 431 -53.51 4.68 42.58
C THR A 431 -54.34 5.35 41.45
N ASP A 432 -54.75 4.49 40.50
CA ASP A 432 -56.14 4.10 40.15
C ASP A 432 -57.21 5.02 39.50
N SER A 433 -57.89 4.39 38.52
CA SER A 433 -59.35 4.39 38.23
C SER A 433 -60.07 5.50 37.42
N ASN A 434 -60.40 5.11 36.18
CA ASN A 434 -61.74 5.11 35.53
C ASN A 434 -62.53 6.39 35.14
N SER A 435 -63.09 6.29 33.92
CA SER A 435 -64.30 6.97 33.40
C SER A 435 -64.15 8.47 33.04
N SER A 436 -64.94 9.07 32.14
CA SER A 436 -66.23 8.67 31.55
C SER A 436 -66.54 9.37 30.20
N LEU A 437 -67.46 8.77 29.43
CA LEU A 437 -68.51 9.36 28.55
C LEU A 437 -68.18 10.37 27.41
N ASP A 438 -68.76 10.05 26.25
CA ASP A 438 -69.16 10.89 25.09
C ASP A 438 -70.23 11.97 25.49
N PRO A 439 -70.76 12.87 24.61
CA PRO A 439 -70.43 13.15 23.19
C PRO A 439 -70.45 14.65 22.77
N ARG A 440 -70.12 14.96 21.49
CA ARG A 440 -70.97 15.69 20.49
C ARG A 440 -70.21 16.39 19.34
N VAL A 441 -70.93 16.54 18.21
CA VAL A 441 -70.57 17.13 16.90
C VAL A 441 -71.77 18.01 16.47
N PRO A 442 -71.59 19.20 15.82
CA PRO A 442 -71.96 19.31 14.38
C PRO A 442 -71.27 20.43 13.55
N VAL A 443 -71.72 20.53 12.28
CA VAL A 443 -71.41 21.50 11.19
C VAL A 443 -70.22 21.07 10.30
N ALA A 444 -70.38 20.39 9.14
CA ALA A 444 -71.23 20.58 7.93
C ALA A 444 -70.71 21.71 7.01
N ARG A 445 -70.73 21.65 5.67
CA ARG A 445 -71.24 20.73 4.59
C ARG A 445 -70.39 21.06 3.31
N SER A 446 -70.49 20.59 2.06
CA SER A 446 -71.17 19.57 1.20
C SER A 446 -70.53 19.75 -0.21
N GLN A 447 -70.47 18.85 -1.20
CA GLN A 447 -70.88 17.45 -1.50
C GLN A 447 -69.95 16.97 -2.67
N THR A 448 -70.07 15.87 -3.43
CA THR A 448 -71.07 14.80 -3.72
C THR A 448 -70.41 13.42 -3.43
N GLY A 449 -70.60 12.23 -4.05
CA GLY A 449 -71.51 11.60 -5.03
C GLY A 449 -70.76 10.63 -5.98
N VAL A 450 -71.21 9.42 -6.37
CA VAL A 450 -72.45 8.64 -6.14
C VAL A 450 -72.17 7.10 -6.32
N SER A 451 -72.90 6.21 -5.59
CA SER A 451 -73.08 4.73 -5.77
C SER A 451 -71.85 3.77 -5.70
N SER A 452 -71.83 2.56 -5.10
CA SER A 452 -72.80 1.47 -4.78
C SER A 452 -73.16 0.53 -5.96
N ILE A 453 -73.44 -0.79 -5.84
CA ILE A 453 -73.88 -1.68 -4.72
C ILE A 453 -73.43 -3.18 -5.00
N PRO A 454 -73.65 -4.20 -4.12
CA PRO A 454 -72.81 -5.43 -4.04
C PRO A 454 -73.43 -6.78 -4.50
N ALA A 455 -73.00 -7.91 -3.90
CA ALA A 455 -73.01 -9.29 -4.41
C ALA A 455 -74.18 -10.22 -3.96
N ALA A 456 -74.31 -11.38 -4.62
CA ALA A 456 -74.86 -12.64 -4.09
C ALA A 456 -74.41 -13.88 -4.93
N SER A 457 -74.60 -15.10 -4.38
CA SER A 457 -74.14 -16.40 -4.90
C SER A 457 -75.24 -17.33 -5.43
N THR A 458 -74.94 -18.35 -6.24
CA THR A 458 -75.65 -19.66 -6.36
C THR A 458 -74.77 -20.72 -7.07
N THR A 459 -75.06 -22.02 -6.92
CA THR A 459 -74.21 -23.19 -7.23
C THR A 459 -74.86 -24.28 -8.12
N ALA A 460 -74.09 -24.94 -9.01
CA ALA A 460 -74.32 -26.27 -9.63
C ALA A 460 -73.18 -26.60 -10.64
N ALA A 461 -72.79 -27.84 -10.99
CA ALA A 461 -72.94 -29.17 -10.39
C ALA A 461 -72.01 -30.21 -11.10
N ALA A 462 -71.90 -31.42 -10.52
CA ALA A 462 -71.66 -32.73 -11.18
C ALA A 462 -70.26 -33.17 -11.74
N ALA A 463 -69.76 -34.26 -11.12
CA ALA A 463 -69.41 -35.57 -11.75
C ALA A 463 -68.00 -35.90 -12.34
N ALA A 464 -67.42 -36.93 -11.70
CA ALA A 464 -66.81 -38.14 -12.28
C ALA A 464 -65.31 -38.20 -12.68
N GLU A 465 -64.76 -39.42 -12.57
CA GLU A 465 -63.37 -39.83 -12.78
C GLU A 465 -63.18 -40.51 -14.16
N GLU A 466 -61.91 -40.74 -14.56
CA GLU A 466 -61.45 -42.14 -14.63
C GLU A 466 -59.96 -42.25 -14.24
N ALA A 467 -59.58 -43.35 -13.58
CA ALA A 467 -58.20 -43.66 -13.21
C ALA A 467 -57.96 -45.18 -13.12
N GLY A 468 -56.71 -45.61 -13.30
CA GLY A 468 -56.30 -47.00 -13.03
C GLY A 468 -54.78 -47.21 -13.12
N LYS A 469 -54.19 -48.17 -12.39
CA LYS A 469 -54.81 -49.12 -11.43
C LYS A 469 -53.73 -49.79 -10.56
N LYS A 470 -54.12 -50.21 -9.32
CA LYS A 470 -53.50 -51.28 -8.48
C LYS A 470 -52.14 -50.97 -7.77
N GLN A 471 -51.80 -51.49 -6.57
CA GLN A 471 -52.57 -52.36 -5.62
C GLN A 471 -52.07 -52.36 -4.14
N THR A 472 -53.02 -52.52 -3.21
CA THR A 472 -53.01 -53.21 -1.87
C THR A 472 -51.96 -52.95 -0.75
N GLU A 473 -52.44 -52.29 0.32
CA GLU A 473 -52.73 -52.81 1.69
C GLU A 473 -51.69 -53.35 2.74
N GLN A 474 -51.74 -52.68 3.91
CA GLN A 474 -51.87 -53.18 5.32
C GLN A 474 -50.74 -53.92 6.13
N SER A 475 -50.40 -53.27 7.27
CA SER A 475 -50.28 -53.80 8.66
C SER A 475 -48.96 -54.42 9.22
N GLY A 476 -48.58 -53.99 10.45
CA GLY A 476 -48.50 -54.92 11.61
C GLY A 476 -47.18 -55.21 12.37
N SER A 477 -46.70 -54.29 13.24
CA SER A 477 -45.85 -54.58 14.44
C SER A 477 -44.43 -55.19 14.17
N ILE A 478 -43.49 -55.48 15.10
CA ILE A 478 -43.41 -55.60 16.59
C ILE A 478 -42.15 -54.84 17.14
N ASN A 479 -41.99 -54.77 18.47
CA ASN A 479 -40.99 -54.04 19.29
C ASN A 479 -39.74 -54.90 19.71
N LEU A 480 -38.81 -54.29 20.48
CA LEU A 480 -37.80 -54.85 21.45
C LEU A 480 -36.31 -55.02 21.05
N GLN A 481 -35.48 -54.15 21.67
CA GLN A 481 -34.27 -54.38 22.50
C GLN A 481 -33.19 -55.47 22.20
N SER A 482 -31.92 -54.99 22.11
CA SER A 482 -30.64 -55.51 22.69
C SER A 482 -30.14 -56.95 22.46
N PHE A 483 -28.84 -57.11 22.10
CA PHE A 483 -27.73 -57.58 23.00
C PHE A 483 -26.34 -57.66 22.31
N GLN A 484 -25.26 -57.87 23.10
CA GLN A 484 -23.92 -58.37 22.68
C GLN A 484 -24.00 -59.79 22.05
N GLY A 485 -22.98 -60.37 21.38
CA GLY A 485 -21.59 -60.00 21.06
C GLY A 485 -20.73 -61.25 20.74
N LEU A 486 -19.39 -61.16 20.82
CA LEU A 486 -18.38 -62.26 20.71
C LEU A 486 -18.11 -62.81 19.27
N ILE A 487 -16.89 -62.71 18.72
CA ILE A 487 -15.66 -63.55 18.83
C ILE A 487 -15.68 -64.86 18.01
N VAL A 488 -14.73 -64.98 17.06
CA VAL A 488 -14.08 -66.23 16.60
C VAL A 488 -12.64 -65.90 16.13
N ASP A 489 -11.61 -66.48 16.76
CA ASP A 489 -10.23 -66.58 16.23
C ASP A 489 -10.14 -67.76 15.21
N ASN A 490 -9.14 -68.01 14.37
CA ASN A 490 -7.69 -67.78 14.41
C ASN A 490 -7.16 -67.97 12.95
N SER A 491 -5.91 -67.66 12.58
CA SER A 491 -4.79 -68.62 12.74
C SER A 491 -3.47 -68.04 12.22
N SER A 492 -2.37 -68.62 12.70
CA SER A 492 -0.99 -68.18 12.44
C SER A 492 -0.32 -68.93 11.28
N LEU A 493 0.73 -68.34 10.68
CA LEU A 493 2.02 -69.03 10.48
C LEU A 493 3.15 -68.09 9.97
N SER A 494 4.37 -68.45 10.36
CA SER A 494 5.68 -67.98 9.90
C SER A 494 6.64 -69.16 10.20
N PRO A 495 7.83 -69.36 9.55
CA PRO A 495 8.96 -68.43 9.72
C PRO A 495 10.10 -68.47 8.65
N LEU A 496 11.19 -67.75 8.98
CA LEU A 496 12.62 -68.11 8.80
C LEU A 496 13.42 -67.74 7.52
N THR A 497 14.42 -66.88 7.74
CA THR A 497 15.77 -66.83 7.08
C THR A 497 15.87 -66.50 5.58
N SER A 498 16.98 -65.92 5.06
CA SER A 498 18.34 -65.82 5.61
C SER A 498 18.99 -64.43 5.49
N LYS A 499 20.21 -64.29 6.04
CA LYS A 499 21.00 -63.06 6.15
C LYS A 499 21.83 -62.78 4.90
N ASN A 500 22.05 -61.51 4.60
CA ASN A 500 23.39 -60.92 4.63
C ASN A 500 23.29 -59.39 4.71
N GLY A 501 24.32 -58.73 5.25
CA GLY A 501 24.34 -57.27 5.39
C GLY A 501 25.73 -56.73 5.65
N VAL A 502 25.90 -55.43 5.43
CA VAL A 502 27.07 -54.65 5.85
C VAL A 502 26.55 -53.49 6.71
N ASN A 503 27.24 -53.20 7.80
CA ASN A 503 26.77 -52.33 8.86
C ASN A 503 27.84 -51.28 9.20
N LEU A 504 27.45 -50.02 9.35
CA LEU A 504 28.32 -48.96 9.87
C LEU A 504 27.46 -47.83 10.47
N ASN A 505 27.70 -47.53 11.73
CA ASN A 505 26.80 -46.72 12.56
C ASN A 505 27.16 -45.22 12.58
N SER A 506 26.10 -44.41 12.56
CA SER A 506 25.85 -43.22 13.39
C SER A 506 27.00 -42.26 13.76
N MET A 507 26.81 -40.99 13.40
CA MET A 507 27.02 -39.87 14.33
C MET A 507 25.73 -39.06 14.46
N SER A 508 25.52 -38.41 15.61
CA SER A 508 24.25 -37.78 15.99
C SER A 508 24.30 -36.25 15.94
N GLY A 509 23.14 -35.60 15.75
CA GLY A 509 23.01 -34.16 15.96
C GLY A 509 21.71 -33.52 15.48
N ILE A 510 21.12 -32.68 16.34
CA ILE A 510 20.18 -31.58 16.06
C ILE A 510 18.73 -31.98 15.62
N PRO A 511 17.68 -31.50 16.31
CA PRO A 511 16.29 -31.70 15.87
C PRO A 511 15.90 -30.74 14.73
N ALA A 512 15.39 -31.28 13.62
CA ALA A 512 14.91 -30.50 12.49
C ALA A 512 13.45 -30.04 12.69
N ALA A 513 13.20 -28.73 12.52
CA ALA A 513 11.85 -28.16 12.42
C ALA A 513 11.28 -28.38 10.98
N PRO A 514 9.94 -28.40 10.79
CA PRO A 514 9.34 -29.13 9.68
C PRO A 514 9.58 -28.53 8.29
N GLY A 515 9.78 -29.42 7.32
CA GLY A 515 9.81 -29.11 5.89
C GLY A 515 8.42 -28.90 5.29
N THR A 516 8.40 -28.61 3.98
CA THR A 516 7.20 -28.17 3.24
C THR A 516 7.26 -28.61 1.77
N SER A 517 6.22 -29.31 1.32
CA SER A 517 6.14 -29.85 -0.06
C SER A 517 5.59 -28.85 -1.09
N PRO A 518 5.91 -29.00 -2.39
CA PRO A 518 6.01 -27.86 -3.33
C PRO A 518 4.85 -27.75 -4.34
N LEU A 519 3.60 -27.64 -3.86
CA LEU A 519 2.38 -27.66 -4.71
C LEU A 519 1.36 -26.52 -4.43
N LEU A 520 1.70 -25.53 -3.60
CA LEU A 520 0.72 -24.57 -3.09
C LEU A 520 0.61 -23.31 -3.96
N SER A 521 -0.60 -23.01 -4.44
CA SER A 521 -0.99 -21.76 -5.11
C SER A 521 -2.19 -21.16 -4.36
N PRO A 522 -2.28 -19.85 -4.17
CA PRO A 522 -2.81 -19.19 -2.96
C PRO A 522 -4.31 -18.92 -3.04
N LEU A 523 -5.02 -19.79 -3.75
CA LEU A 523 -6.47 -19.84 -3.77
C LEU A 523 -7.00 -21.05 -3.01
N LEU A 524 -6.14 -22.05 -2.73
CA LEU A 524 -6.41 -23.15 -1.80
C LEU A 524 -5.09 -23.57 -1.11
N SER A 525 -5.22 -24.09 0.12
CA SER A 525 -4.25 -24.71 1.04
C SER A 525 -3.42 -23.84 1.98
N ASN A 526 -3.39 -24.31 3.22
CA ASN A 526 -2.96 -23.63 4.43
C ASN A 526 -1.86 -24.41 5.16
N ILE A 527 -1.34 -23.83 6.25
CA ILE A 527 -0.63 -24.59 7.30
C ILE A 527 -1.11 -24.12 8.69
N GLY A 528 -2.14 -24.81 9.20
CA GLY A 528 -2.49 -24.81 10.63
C GLY A 528 -3.50 -23.76 11.09
N GLY A 529 -4.66 -24.22 11.59
CA GLY A 529 -5.62 -23.39 12.31
C GLY A 529 -7.03 -23.98 12.32
N VAL A 530 -7.52 -24.47 13.47
CA VAL A 530 -8.90 -24.99 13.63
C VAL A 530 -9.90 -23.82 13.81
N ARG A 531 -9.86 -22.87 12.87
CA ARG A 531 -10.75 -21.69 12.77
C ARG A 531 -11.04 -21.22 11.34
N MET A 532 -10.46 -21.86 10.32
CA MET A 532 -10.61 -21.47 8.91
C MET A 532 -11.97 -21.89 8.33
N GLU A 533 -13.04 -21.26 8.82
CA GLU A 533 -14.40 -21.41 8.28
C GLU A 533 -14.89 -20.14 7.57
N GLU A 534 -14.32 -18.97 7.85
CA GLU A 534 -14.80 -17.65 7.38
C GLU A 534 -13.98 -16.99 6.24
N GLU A 535 -12.77 -17.47 5.91
CA GLU A 535 -11.78 -16.64 5.19
C GLU A 535 -11.82 -16.77 3.65
N GLU A 536 -11.90 -17.97 3.06
CA GLU A 536 -12.24 -18.05 1.61
C GLU A 536 -13.72 -17.68 1.38
N GLU A 537 -14.55 -17.89 2.40
CA GLU A 537 -15.91 -17.38 2.47
C GLU A 537 -15.90 -15.84 2.39
N ALA A 538 -14.90 -15.17 2.97
CA ALA A 538 -14.75 -13.72 2.95
C ALA A 538 -14.68 -13.19 1.52
N ARG A 539 -13.84 -13.70 0.61
CA ARG A 539 -13.78 -13.17 -0.78
C ARG A 539 -15.10 -13.27 -1.54
N ARG A 540 -15.84 -14.39 -1.37
CA ARG A 540 -17.20 -14.56 -1.91
C ARG A 540 -18.21 -13.63 -1.21
N LYS A 541 -18.14 -13.50 0.13
CA LYS A 541 -18.90 -12.54 0.96
C LYS A 541 -18.58 -11.09 0.60
N TRP A 542 -17.37 -10.70 0.24
CA TRP A 542 -16.99 -9.31 -0.01
C TRP A 542 -17.72 -8.79 -1.26
N PHE A 543 -17.67 -9.52 -2.39
CA PHE A 543 -18.44 -9.12 -3.58
C PHE A 543 -19.95 -9.34 -3.41
N ARG A 544 -20.38 -10.49 -2.85
CA ARG A 544 -21.80 -10.76 -2.60
C ARG A 544 -22.43 -9.71 -1.66
N SER A 545 -21.76 -9.35 -0.58
CA SER A 545 -22.22 -8.36 0.40
C SER A 545 -22.20 -6.95 -0.19
N ALA A 546 -21.14 -6.55 -0.91
CA ALA A 546 -21.12 -5.26 -1.60
C ALA A 546 -22.32 -5.11 -2.56
N VAL A 547 -22.64 -6.15 -3.32
CA VAL A 547 -23.74 -6.15 -4.29
C VAL A 547 -25.12 -6.26 -3.63
N ILE A 548 -25.29 -7.08 -2.58
CA ILE A 548 -26.56 -7.23 -1.83
C ILE A 548 -26.85 -5.97 -1.01
N LYS A 549 -25.87 -5.45 -0.28
CA LYS A 549 -26.01 -4.24 0.56
C LYS A 549 -26.45 -3.03 -0.26
N GLU A 550 -25.91 -2.89 -1.47
CA GLU A 550 -26.30 -1.82 -2.39
C GLU A 550 -27.50 -2.20 -3.30
N ASN A 551 -28.02 -3.43 -3.25
CA ASN A 551 -29.06 -3.94 -4.13
C ASN A 551 -28.84 -3.52 -5.61
N ALA A 552 -27.60 -3.66 -6.08
CA ALA A 552 -27.11 -3.00 -7.30
C ALA A 552 -27.09 -3.88 -8.55
N MET A 553 -27.28 -5.19 -8.40
CA MET A 553 -27.25 -6.18 -9.48
C MET A 553 -28.62 -6.84 -9.64
N PRO A 554 -29.12 -7.04 -10.88
CA PRO A 554 -30.37 -7.76 -11.11
C PRO A 554 -30.32 -9.19 -10.55
N GLU A 555 -31.41 -9.65 -9.95
CA GLU A 555 -31.53 -10.98 -9.35
C GLU A 555 -31.17 -12.11 -10.33
N GLY A 556 -31.62 -12.02 -11.60
CA GLY A 556 -31.25 -12.99 -12.64
C GLY A 556 -29.74 -13.06 -12.92
N LEU A 557 -28.99 -11.96 -12.72
CA LEU A 557 -27.53 -11.95 -12.85
C LEU A 557 -26.84 -12.42 -11.55
N MET A 558 -27.38 -12.07 -10.38
CA MET A 558 -26.94 -12.63 -9.09
C MET A 558 -27.02 -14.16 -9.09
N THR A 559 -28.17 -14.70 -9.48
CA THR A 559 -28.41 -16.14 -9.59
C THR A 559 -27.52 -16.77 -10.66
N LEU A 560 -27.36 -16.14 -11.84
CA LEU A 560 -26.46 -16.63 -12.89
C LEU A 560 -24.98 -16.66 -12.44
N LEU A 561 -24.52 -15.65 -11.70
CA LEU A 561 -23.16 -15.61 -11.18
C LEU A 561 -22.94 -16.68 -10.12
N PHE A 562 -23.75 -16.70 -9.07
CA PHE A 562 -23.47 -17.49 -7.88
C PHE A 562 -23.89 -18.95 -7.98
N SER A 563 -24.94 -19.30 -8.72
CA SER A 563 -25.31 -20.72 -8.95
C SER A 563 -24.25 -21.53 -9.71
N ASN A 564 -23.32 -20.86 -10.39
CA ASN A 564 -22.23 -21.52 -11.13
C ASN A 564 -20.88 -21.47 -10.39
N ILE A 565 -20.75 -20.67 -9.32
CA ILE A 565 -19.51 -20.54 -8.54
C ILE A 565 -19.61 -21.28 -7.20
N ASP A 566 -20.73 -21.16 -6.47
CA ASP A 566 -20.89 -21.73 -5.13
C ASP A 566 -20.71 -23.26 -5.08
N PRO A 567 -21.20 -24.07 -6.06
CA PRO A 567 -20.97 -25.52 -6.05
C PRO A 567 -19.49 -25.88 -6.22
N ILE A 568 -18.76 -25.14 -7.07
CA ILE A 568 -17.33 -25.35 -7.33
C ILE A 568 -16.51 -24.98 -6.08
N TYR A 569 -16.91 -23.92 -5.39
CA TYR A 569 -16.30 -23.47 -4.14
C TYR A 569 -16.42 -24.53 -3.04
N GLU A 570 -17.62 -25.07 -2.74
CA GLU A 570 -17.76 -26.08 -1.67
C GLU A 570 -17.07 -27.41 -2.03
N PHE A 571 -17.08 -27.82 -3.30
CA PHE A 571 -16.26 -28.95 -3.77
C PHE A 571 -14.77 -28.73 -3.46
N HIS A 572 -14.23 -27.57 -3.83
CA HIS A 572 -12.82 -27.25 -3.59
C HIS A 572 -12.47 -27.12 -2.11
N ARG A 573 -13.36 -26.56 -1.28
CA ARG A 573 -13.23 -26.54 0.19
C ARG A 573 -13.22 -27.95 0.79
N GLY A 574 -13.98 -28.89 0.22
CA GLY A 574 -13.96 -30.31 0.59
C GLY A 574 -12.66 -31.03 0.19
N PHE A 575 -12.30 -30.96 -1.11
CA PHE A 575 -11.06 -31.51 -1.67
C PHE A 575 -9.83 -31.02 -0.90
N LEU A 576 -9.84 -29.74 -0.49
CA LEU A 576 -8.74 -29.15 0.24
C LEU A 576 -8.46 -29.82 1.58
N LYS A 577 -9.51 -30.06 2.37
CA LYS A 577 -9.40 -30.72 3.67
C LYS A 577 -8.81 -32.13 3.53
N GLN A 578 -9.11 -32.84 2.44
CA GLN A 578 -8.53 -34.16 2.14
C GLN A 578 -7.02 -34.08 1.87
N ILE A 579 -6.57 -33.10 1.08
CA ILE A 579 -5.13 -32.88 0.81
C ILE A 579 -4.38 -32.50 2.10
N GLU A 580 -4.91 -31.56 2.88
CA GLU A 580 -4.28 -31.11 4.13
C GLU A 580 -4.19 -32.25 5.16
N GLN A 581 -5.22 -33.09 5.26
CA GLN A 581 -5.20 -34.31 6.09
C GLN A 581 -4.15 -35.32 5.60
N ARG A 582 -4.08 -35.58 4.28
CA ARG A 582 -3.08 -36.51 3.71
C ARG A 582 -1.65 -36.03 3.96
N LEU A 583 -1.36 -34.75 3.78
CA LEU A 583 -0.04 -34.17 4.04
C LEU A 583 0.34 -34.24 5.54
N ALA A 584 -0.60 -33.97 6.44
CA ALA A 584 -0.35 -34.07 7.88
C ALA A 584 -0.01 -35.50 8.34
N LEU A 585 -0.62 -36.51 7.70
CA LEU A 585 -0.30 -37.93 7.91
C LEU A 585 1.05 -38.32 7.26
N TRP A 586 1.32 -37.86 6.04
CA TRP A 586 2.59 -38.11 5.32
C TRP A 586 3.79 -37.64 6.14
N GLU A 587 3.71 -36.44 6.72
CA GLU A 587 4.75 -35.84 7.55
C GLU A 587 4.81 -36.40 8.99
N GLY A 588 4.00 -37.42 9.33
CA GLY A 588 4.05 -38.10 10.63
C GLY A 588 3.60 -37.25 11.82
N ARG A 589 2.82 -36.18 11.60
CA ARG A 589 2.40 -35.24 12.67
C ARG A 589 1.29 -35.77 13.59
N SER A 590 0.92 -37.04 13.44
CA SER A 590 -0.12 -37.74 14.21
C SER A 590 0.50 -38.79 15.15
N ASN A 591 0.15 -38.77 16.44
CA ASN A 591 0.70 -39.63 17.50
C ASN A 591 0.33 -41.14 17.41
N ALA A 592 0.01 -41.65 16.21
CA ALA A 592 -0.41 -43.04 16.00
C ALA A 592 0.66 -43.83 15.25
N HIS A 593 1.04 -45.00 15.75
CA HIS A 593 1.76 -46.03 15.00
C HIS A 593 0.84 -46.73 13.99
N ALA A 594 0.21 -45.95 13.10
CA ALA A 594 -0.75 -46.42 12.12
C ALA A 594 -0.05 -47.07 10.93
N LYS A 595 -0.24 -48.39 10.76
CA LYS A 595 0.16 -49.09 9.53
C LYS A 595 -0.77 -48.68 8.39
N GLY A 596 -0.25 -47.97 7.39
CA GLY A 596 -0.98 -47.61 6.18
C GLY A 596 -0.14 -46.79 5.20
N ASP A 597 -0.45 -46.89 3.91
CA ASP A 597 0.29 -46.21 2.83
C ASP A 597 -0.12 -44.74 2.72
N TYR A 598 0.21 -43.93 3.73
CA TYR A 598 -0.08 -42.50 3.76
C TYR A 598 0.85 -41.65 2.88
N GLN A 599 1.92 -42.25 2.34
CA GLN A 599 2.89 -41.60 1.44
C GLN A 599 2.50 -41.72 -0.04
N ARG A 600 1.24 -41.37 -0.35
CA ARG A 600 0.66 -41.34 -1.69
C ARG A 600 -0.35 -40.20 -1.82
N ILE A 601 -0.65 -39.73 -3.03
CA ILE A 601 -1.61 -38.63 -3.28
C ILE A 601 -2.48 -38.85 -4.53
N GLY A 602 -2.10 -39.77 -5.41
CA GLY A 602 -2.81 -40.12 -6.64
C GLY A 602 -4.22 -40.61 -6.40
N ASP A 603 -4.48 -41.36 -5.32
CA ASP A 603 -5.81 -41.84 -4.93
C ASP A 603 -6.77 -40.68 -4.62
N VAL A 604 -6.31 -39.69 -3.84
CA VAL A 604 -7.06 -38.48 -3.51
C VAL A 604 -7.27 -37.63 -4.78
N MET A 605 -6.24 -37.51 -5.62
CA MET A 605 -6.36 -36.82 -6.91
C MET A 605 -7.37 -37.51 -7.83
N LEU A 606 -7.30 -38.82 -8.01
CA LEU A 606 -8.16 -39.61 -8.89
C LEU A 606 -9.63 -39.53 -8.48
N HIS A 607 -9.92 -39.69 -7.18
CA HIS A 607 -11.27 -39.53 -6.66
C HIS A 607 -11.84 -38.14 -7.00
N ASN A 608 -11.09 -37.08 -6.69
CA ASN A 608 -11.55 -35.70 -6.91
C ASN A 608 -11.59 -35.31 -8.39
N MET A 609 -10.66 -35.78 -9.24
CA MET A 609 -10.69 -35.50 -10.69
C MET A 609 -11.86 -36.20 -11.39
N ARG A 610 -12.34 -37.33 -10.88
CA ARG A 610 -13.59 -37.96 -11.35
C ARG A 610 -14.81 -37.11 -11.00
N THR A 611 -14.99 -36.76 -9.73
CA THR A 611 -16.10 -35.89 -9.27
C THR A 611 -16.06 -34.51 -9.94
N LEU A 612 -14.88 -34.00 -10.31
CA LEU A 612 -14.73 -32.76 -11.07
C LEU A 612 -15.45 -32.76 -12.43
N LYS A 613 -15.62 -33.93 -13.08
CA LYS A 613 -16.32 -34.04 -14.39
C LYS A 613 -17.74 -33.48 -14.32
N ASP A 614 -18.44 -33.73 -13.22
CA ASP A 614 -19.81 -33.25 -12.99
C ASP A 614 -19.89 -31.71 -12.97
N PHE A 615 -18.80 -31.04 -12.59
CA PHE A 615 -18.73 -29.58 -12.52
C PHE A 615 -18.45 -28.90 -13.87
N ALA A 616 -18.09 -29.65 -14.91
CA ALA A 616 -17.83 -29.10 -16.24
C ALA A 616 -19.04 -28.34 -16.82
N GLY A 617 -20.27 -28.73 -16.44
CA GLY A 617 -21.51 -28.05 -16.83
C GLY A 617 -21.69 -26.64 -16.23
N TYR A 618 -21.06 -26.34 -15.08
CA TYR A 618 -21.01 -24.98 -14.52
C TYR A 618 -19.87 -24.19 -15.15
N LEU A 619 -18.69 -24.81 -15.32
CA LEU A 619 -17.51 -24.17 -15.91
C LEU A 619 -17.78 -23.66 -17.34
N LYS A 620 -18.48 -24.43 -18.18
CA LYS A 620 -18.89 -24.02 -19.55
C LYS A 620 -19.79 -22.78 -19.56
N LYS A 621 -20.49 -22.46 -18.45
CA LYS A 621 -21.35 -21.26 -18.34
C LYS A 621 -20.58 -19.99 -17.96
N HIS A 622 -19.31 -20.06 -17.53
CA HIS A 622 -18.55 -18.87 -17.14
C HIS A 622 -18.40 -17.83 -18.27
N ASN A 623 -18.38 -18.25 -19.54
CA ASN A 623 -18.42 -17.31 -20.68
C ASN A 623 -19.71 -16.47 -20.69
N LYS A 624 -20.87 -17.10 -20.43
CA LYS A 624 -22.14 -16.39 -20.27
C LYS A 624 -22.14 -15.48 -19.04
N VAL A 625 -21.60 -15.94 -17.91
CA VAL A 625 -21.47 -15.14 -16.68
C VAL A 625 -20.66 -13.87 -16.93
N LEU A 626 -19.45 -13.98 -17.50
CA LEU A 626 -18.56 -12.85 -17.77
C LEU A 626 -19.15 -11.89 -18.81
N THR A 627 -19.75 -12.43 -19.87
CA THR A 627 -20.42 -11.64 -20.93
C THR A 627 -21.62 -10.86 -20.39
N GLU A 628 -22.50 -11.48 -19.58
CA GLU A 628 -23.66 -10.79 -19.01
C GLU A 628 -23.27 -9.82 -17.89
N LEU A 629 -22.21 -10.09 -17.12
CA LEU A 629 -21.66 -9.16 -16.15
C LEU A 629 -21.17 -7.87 -16.83
N GLU A 630 -20.37 -7.98 -17.90
CA GLU A 630 -19.88 -6.84 -18.67
C GLU A 630 -21.03 -6.03 -19.30
N LYS A 631 -21.99 -6.70 -19.96
CA LYS A 631 -23.19 -6.06 -20.55
C LYS A 631 -23.98 -5.27 -19.51
N ASN A 632 -24.25 -5.88 -18.35
CA ASN A 632 -25.04 -5.22 -17.30
C ASN A 632 -24.25 -4.12 -16.60
N THR A 633 -22.92 -4.26 -16.46
CA THR A 633 -22.04 -3.21 -15.92
C THR A 633 -22.05 -1.98 -16.83
N ARG A 634 -22.01 -2.13 -18.16
CA ARG A 634 -22.15 -0.99 -19.10
C ARG A 634 -23.56 -0.38 -19.11
N ARG A 635 -24.61 -1.19 -18.89
CA ARG A 635 -26.02 -0.74 -18.90
C ARG A 635 -26.45 -0.06 -17.60
N LEU A 636 -25.93 -0.48 -16.46
CA LEU A 636 -26.42 -0.09 -15.13
C LEU A 636 -25.35 0.71 -14.38
N LYS A 637 -25.42 2.05 -14.45
CA LYS A 637 -24.47 2.96 -13.76
C LYS A 637 -24.25 2.65 -12.27
N ARG A 638 -25.29 2.16 -11.54
CA ARG A 638 -25.14 1.74 -10.13
C ARG A 638 -24.25 0.50 -10.00
N LEU A 639 -24.41 -0.49 -10.88
CA LEU A 639 -23.54 -1.66 -10.93
C LEU A 639 -22.13 -1.27 -11.34
N GLU A 640 -21.98 -0.36 -12.31
CA GLU A 640 -20.68 0.20 -12.72
C GLU A 640 -19.93 0.86 -11.54
N ALA A 641 -20.64 1.63 -10.71
CA ALA A 641 -20.09 2.27 -9.52
C ALA A 641 -19.64 1.25 -8.47
N VAL A 642 -20.51 0.29 -8.10
CA VAL A 642 -20.19 -0.77 -7.12
C VAL A 642 -19.06 -1.67 -7.62
N TYR A 643 -19.04 -2.00 -8.92
CA TYR A 643 -17.96 -2.76 -9.55
C TYR A 643 -16.62 -2.00 -9.44
N LYS A 644 -16.61 -0.70 -9.79
CA LYS A 644 -15.40 0.14 -9.68
C LYS A 644 -14.92 0.27 -8.25
N GLU A 645 -15.82 0.52 -7.30
CA GLU A 645 -15.48 0.63 -5.88
C GLU A 645 -14.93 -0.69 -5.32
N PHE A 646 -15.45 -1.83 -5.78
CA PHE A 646 -14.93 -3.15 -5.41
C PHE A 646 -13.49 -3.37 -5.91
N GLU A 647 -13.15 -2.99 -7.14
CA GLU A 647 -11.77 -3.02 -7.65
C GLU A 647 -10.80 -2.05 -6.93
N LEU A 648 -11.27 -1.16 -6.06
CA LEU A 648 -10.42 -0.32 -5.18
C LEU A 648 -10.15 -0.96 -3.81
N GLN A 649 -10.85 -2.03 -3.44
CA GLN A 649 -10.67 -2.70 -2.16
C GLN A 649 -9.38 -3.54 -2.17
N LYS A 650 -8.62 -3.54 -1.06
CA LYS A 650 -7.33 -4.27 -0.96
C LYS A 650 -7.43 -5.78 -1.22
N VAL A 651 -8.61 -6.35 -0.98
CA VAL A 651 -8.94 -7.76 -1.24
C VAL A 651 -8.98 -8.05 -2.75
N CYS A 652 -9.35 -7.06 -3.57
CA CYS A 652 -9.41 -7.14 -5.03
C CYS A 652 -8.04 -6.80 -5.65
N TYR A 653 -7.01 -7.60 -5.32
CA TYR A 653 -5.62 -7.35 -5.75
C TYR A 653 -5.34 -7.63 -7.24
N LEU A 654 -6.36 -8.07 -7.99
CA LEU A 654 -6.41 -8.24 -9.45
C LEU A 654 -7.74 -7.66 -9.97
N PRO A 655 -7.87 -7.31 -11.26
CA PRO A 655 -9.15 -6.93 -11.86
C PRO A 655 -10.22 -8.01 -11.62
N LEU A 656 -11.47 -7.61 -11.31
CA LEU A 656 -12.49 -8.56 -10.84
C LEU A 656 -12.77 -9.69 -11.85
N ASN A 657 -12.81 -9.36 -13.15
CA ASN A 657 -12.97 -10.34 -14.24
C ASN A 657 -11.89 -11.44 -14.21
N ALA A 658 -10.65 -11.15 -13.77
CA ALA A 658 -9.57 -12.13 -13.73
C ALA A 658 -9.76 -13.22 -12.65
N PHE A 659 -10.60 -12.99 -11.63
CA PHE A 659 -10.99 -14.04 -10.67
C PHE A 659 -11.97 -15.06 -11.29
N LEU A 660 -12.82 -14.64 -12.22
CA LEU A 660 -13.80 -15.52 -12.89
C LEU A 660 -13.15 -16.55 -13.83
N LEU A 661 -11.89 -16.32 -14.23
CA LEU A 661 -11.07 -17.26 -15.01
C LEU A 661 -10.42 -18.33 -14.12
N LYS A 662 -10.21 -18.06 -12.81
CA LYS A 662 -9.43 -18.93 -11.91
C LYS A 662 -9.98 -20.37 -11.78
N PRO A 663 -11.30 -20.64 -11.75
CA PRO A 663 -11.81 -22.01 -11.71
C PRO A 663 -11.33 -22.87 -12.89
N ILE A 664 -11.32 -22.33 -14.11
CA ILE A 664 -10.88 -23.07 -15.31
C ILE A 664 -9.35 -23.14 -15.35
N GLN A 665 -8.64 -22.04 -15.08
CA GLN A 665 -7.18 -22.01 -14.98
C GLN A 665 -6.66 -23.00 -13.94
N ARG A 666 -7.37 -23.23 -12.82
CA ARG A 666 -7.00 -24.20 -11.79
C ARG A 666 -6.99 -25.64 -12.30
N LEU A 667 -7.83 -25.98 -13.27
CA LEU A 667 -7.84 -27.32 -13.88
C LEU A 667 -6.60 -27.57 -14.74
N MET A 668 -6.16 -26.54 -15.48
CA MET A 668 -4.89 -26.56 -16.20
C MET A 668 -3.71 -26.79 -15.23
N HIS A 669 -3.76 -26.20 -14.02
CA HIS A 669 -2.75 -26.44 -12.99
C HIS A 669 -2.78 -27.88 -12.46
N TYR A 670 -3.95 -28.50 -12.25
CA TYR A 670 -4.01 -29.92 -11.87
C TYR A 670 -3.40 -30.81 -12.96
N LYS A 671 -3.68 -30.56 -14.23
CA LYS A 671 -3.05 -31.25 -15.38
C LYS A 671 -1.52 -31.08 -15.39
N LEU A 672 -1.02 -29.86 -15.21
CA LEU A 672 0.42 -29.58 -15.13
C LEU A 672 1.10 -30.26 -13.92
N ILE A 673 0.43 -30.30 -12.76
CA ILE A 673 0.93 -30.96 -11.54
C ILE A 673 0.99 -32.48 -11.75
N LEU A 674 -0.10 -33.09 -12.22
CA LEU A 674 -0.18 -34.54 -12.45
C LEU A 674 0.78 -34.99 -13.56
N THR A 675 0.91 -34.22 -14.65
CA THR A 675 1.93 -34.47 -15.69
C THR A 675 3.35 -34.50 -15.09
N ARG A 676 3.64 -33.64 -14.12
CA ARG A 676 4.96 -33.57 -13.47
C ARG A 676 5.17 -34.66 -12.42
N LEU A 677 4.09 -35.22 -11.82
CA LEU A 677 4.16 -36.40 -10.96
C LEU A 677 4.38 -37.68 -11.79
N CYS A 678 3.62 -37.90 -12.87
CA CYS A 678 3.80 -39.04 -13.79
C CYS A 678 5.18 -39.05 -14.47
N ARG A 679 5.82 -37.88 -14.66
CA ARG A 679 7.21 -37.77 -15.15
C ARG A 679 8.29 -38.03 -14.08
N HIS A 680 7.92 -38.14 -12.81
CA HIS A 680 8.84 -38.36 -11.69
C HIS A 680 8.73 -39.77 -11.10
N TYR A 681 7.51 -40.30 -11.02
CA TYR A 681 7.26 -41.69 -10.65
C TYR A 681 7.65 -42.65 -11.79
N THR A 682 8.26 -43.78 -11.44
CA THR A 682 8.46 -44.90 -12.37
C THR A 682 7.20 -45.79 -12.40
N PRO A 683 7.00 -46.65 -13.43
CA PRO A 683 5.80 -47.49 -13.54
C PRO A 683 5.57 -48.44 -12.36
N GLU A 684 6.62 -48.78 -11.61
CA GLU A 684 6.60 -49.67 -10.45
C GLU A 684 6.15 -48.94 -9.15
N HIS A 685 6.05 -47.61 -9.17
CA HIS A 685 5.64 -46.82 -8.01
C HIS A 685 4.14 -46.97 -7.73
N SER A 686 3.77 -47.24 -6.47
CA SER A 686 2.38 -47.53 -6.06
C SER A 686 1.38 -46.44 -6.45
N ASP A 687 1.81 -45.17 -6.47
CA ASP A 687 0.98 -44.00 -6.81
C ASP A 687 0.97 -43.66 -8.32
N TYR A 688 1.75 -44.36 -9.16
CA TYR A 688 1.88 -44.06 -10.60
C TYR A 688 0.56 -44.28 -11.35
N ASN A 689 -0.07 -45.44 -11.16
CA ASN A 689 -1.31 -45.81 -11.86
C ASN A 689 -2.49 -44.89 -11.52
N ASP A 690 -2.58 -44.46 -10.26
CA ASP A 690 -3.60 -43.51 -9.82
C ASP A 690 -3.32 -42.10 -10.36
N CYS A 691 -2.06 -41.64 -10.31
CA CYS A 691 -1.67 -40.35 -10.89
C CYS A 691 -1.90 -40.30 -12.41
N GLN A 692 -1.57 -41.37 -13.14
CA GLN A 692 -1.79 -41.46 -14.58
C GLN A 692 -3.28 -41.53 -14.92
N SER A 693 -4.08 -42.25 -14.11
CA SER A 693 -5.54 -42.25 -14.23
C SER A 693 -6.10 -40.84 -14.01
N ALA A 694 -5.69 -40.16 -12.93
CA ALA A 694 -6.12 -38.79 -12.62
C ALA A 694 -5.69 -37.79 -13.71
N LEU A 695 -4.52 -37.98 -14.30
CA LEU A 695 -4.02 -37.19 -15.44
C LEU A 695 -4.90 -37.37 -16.67
N ASN A 696 -5.36 -38.59 -16.96
CA ASN A 696 -6.29 -38.86 -18.06
C ASN A 696 -7.65 -38.16 -17.81
N GLU A 697 -8.22 -38.33 -16.62
CA GLU A 697 -9.52 -37.75 -16.22
C GLU A 697 -9.51 -36.21 -16.36
N VAL A 698 -8.47 -35.53 -15.85
CA VAL A 698 -8.34 -34.06 -15.98
C VAL A 698 -7.96 -33.62 -17.39
N THR A 699 -7.25 -34.46 -18.16
CA THR A 699 -6.93 -34.17 -19.57
C THR A 699 -8.17 -34.16 -20.45
N GLU A 700 -9.13 -35.04 -20.17
CA GLU A 700 -10.45 -35.04 -20.84
C GLU A 700 -11.22 -33.75 -20.51
N VAL A 701 -11.37 -33.41 -19.23
CA VAL A 701 -12.11 -32.20 -18.78
C VAL A 701 -11.47 -30.92 -19.31
N THR A 702 -10.14 -30.80 -19.27
CA THR A 702 -9.44 -29.61 -19.80
C THR A 702 -9.56 -29.48 -21.31
N SER A 703 -9.47 -30.59 -22.06
CA SER A 703 -9.68 -30.58 -23.52
C SER A 703 -11.10 -30.11 -23.88
N GLN A 704 -12.12 -30.50 -23.12
CA GLN A 704 -13.51 -30.01 -23.31
C GLN A 704 -13.73 -28.53 -22.94
N LEU A 705 -12.75 -27.86 -22.32
CA LEU A 705 -12.86 -26.48 -21.83
C LEU A 705 -11.87 -25.52 -22.50
N GLN A 706 -10.85 -26.03 -23.20
CA GLN A 706 -9.72 -25.26 -23.72
C GLN A 706 -10.16 -24.11 -24.64
N ASP A 707 -10.99 -24.38 -25.65
CA ASP A 707 -11.47 -23.36 -26.59
C ASP A 707 -12.28 -22.27 -25.86
N GLY A 708 -13.09 -22.69 -24.88
CA GLY A 708 -13.84 -21.79 -24.02
C GLY A 708 -12.95 -20.92 -23.12
N LEU A 709 -11.81 -21.46 -22.66
CA LEU A 709 -10.81 -20.72 -21.90
C LEU A 709 -10.12 -19.67 -22.75
N VAL A 710 -9.67 -20.01 -23.97
CA VAL A 710 -9.01 -19.06 -24.89
C VAL A 710 -9.92 -17.88 -25.23
N ILE A 711 -11.21 -18.16 -25.51
CA ILE A 711 -12.23 -17.13 -25.75
C ILE A 711 -12.44 -16.25 -24.50
N LEU A 712 -12.51 -16.87 -23.31
CA LEU A 712 -12.66 -16.16 -22.02
C LEU A 712 -11.45 -15.27 -21.69
N GLU A 713 -10.23 -15.74 -21.95
CA GLU A 713 -8.99 -15.01 -21.66
C GLU A 713 -8.82 -13.82 -22.60
N ASN A 714 -9.09 -14.00 -23.90
CA ASN A 714 -9.15 -12.88 -24.85
C ASN A 714 -10.25 -11.87 -24.47
N PHE A 715 -11.47 -12.31 -24.14
CA PHE A 715 -12.56 -11.41 -23.73
C PHE A 715 -12.24 -10.66 -22.42
N GLN A 716 -11.60 -11.32 -21.45
CA GLN A 716 -11.13 -10.67 -20.22
C GLN A 716 -10.12 -9.56 -20.55
N LYS A 717 -9.14 -9.83 -21.41
CA LYS A 717 -8.14 -8.84 -21.80
C LYS A 717 -8.76 -7.67 -22.56
N LEU A 718 -9.68 -7.93 -23.50
CA LEU A 718 -10.40 -6.88 -24.24
C LEU A 718 -11.31 -6.02 -23.34
N THR A 719 -11.98 -6.59 -22.34
CA THR A 719 -12.77 -5.82 -21.36
C THR A 719 -11.88 -5.01 -20.41
N GLU A 720 -10.70 -5.50 -20.05
CA GLU A 720 -9.71 -4.74 -19.27
C GLU A 720 -9.17 -3.54 -20.08
N LEU A 721 -8.76 -3.76 -21.33
CA LEU A 721 -8.28 -2.72 -22.23
C LEU A 721 -9.36 -1.67 -22.54
N GLN A 722 -10.61 -2.07 -22.77
CA GLN A 722 -11.73 -1.15 -22.98
C GLN A 722 -11.99 -0.21 -21.79
N ARG A 723 -11.53 -0.57 -20.58
CA ARG A 723 -11.68 0.24 -19.35
C ARG A 723 -10.44 1.11 -19.05
N ASP A 724 -9.26 0.74 -19.52
CA ASP A 724 -8.01 1.52 -19.35
C ASP A 724 -7.75 2.52 -20.51
N LEU A 725 -8.43 2.35 -21.66
CA LEU A 725 -8.29 3.19 -22.85
C LEU A 725 -9.43 4.23 -22.99
N ILE A 726 -9.08 5.45 -23.40
CA ILE A 726 -10.01 6.56 -23.67
C ILE A 726 -10.01 6.88 -25.17
N GLY A 727 -11.18 7.12 -25.75
CA GLY A 727 -11.32 7.53 -27.16
C GLY A 727 -11.48 6.38 -28.15
N ILE A 728 -11.68 5.15 -27.67
CA ILE A 728 -12.20 4.04 -28.47
C ILE A 728 -13.38 3.40 -27.75
N GLU A 729 -14.48 3.21 -28.46
CA GLU A 729 -15.65 2.46 -28.01
C GLU A 729 -15.75 1.16 -28.79
N ASN A 730 -16.35 0.13 -28.17
CA ASN A 730 -16.55 -1.18 -28.77
C ASN A 730 -15.25 -1.86 -29.25
N LEU A 731 -14.21 -1.86 -28.40
CA LEU A 731 -13.03 -2.72 -28.59
C LEU A 731 -13.41 -4.21 -28.54
N THR A 732 -14.40 -4.56 -27.72
CA THR A 732 -14.96 -5.91 -27.54
C THR A 732 -15.88 -6.33 -28.70
N VAL A 733 -15.31 -6.54 -29.88
CA VAL A 733 -16.00 -7.08 -31.08
C VAL A 733 -15.78 -8.59 -31.16
N PRO A 734 -16.77 -9.41 -31.57
CA PRO A 734 -16.55 -10.81 -31.94
C PRO A 734 -15.40 -10.96 -32.93
N HIS A 735 -14.57 -11.99 -32.77
CA HIS A 735 -13.39 -12.29 -33.61
C HIS A 735 -12.23 -11.27 -33.57
N ARG A 736 -12.32 -10.16 -32.81
CA ARG A 736 -11.10 -9.41 -32.45
C ARG A 736 -10.33 -10.19 -31.39
N GLU A 737 -9.03 -10.33 -31.60
CA GLU A 737 -8.11 -10.98 -30.67
C GLU A 737 -7.01 -10.00 -30.25
N PHE A 738 -6.65 -10.00 -28.97
CA PHE A 738 -5.49 -9.28 -28.48
C PHE A 738 -4.19 -10.06 -28.78
N ILE A 739 -3.18 -9.37 -29.32
CA ILE A 739 -1.88 -9.98 -29.67
C ILE A 739 -0.78 -9.44 -28.76
N ARG A 740 -0.58 -8.11 -28.71
CA ARG A 740 0.51 -7.47 -27.92
C ARG A 740 0.16 -6.07 -27.43
N GLU A 741 0.51 -5.76 -26.19
CA GLU A 741 0.56 -4.39 -25.66
C GLU A 741 2.02 -4.02 -25.36
N GLY A 742 2.39 -2.75 -25.51
CA GLY A 742 3.71 -2.32 -25.09
C GLY A 742 4.05 -0.89 -25.42
N CYS A 743 5.22 -0.48 -24.96
CA CYS A 743 5.72 0.87 -25.10
C CYS A 743 6.81 0.96 -26.17
N LEU A 744 6.62 1.83 -27.16
CA LEU A 744 7.59 2.12 -28.22
C LEU A 744 7.73 3.65 -28.41
N TYR A 745 8.71 4.07 -29.21
CA TYR A 745 8.97 5.47 -29.52
C TYR A 745 8.54 5.80 -30.95
N LYS A 746 7.43 6.52 -31.13
CA LYS A 746 7.04 7.06 -32.43
C LYS A 746 7.98 8.23 -32.79
N LEU A 747 8.57 8.20 -33.99
CA LEU A 747 9.32 9.34 -34.52
C LEU A 747 8.35 10.48 -34.91
N THR A 748 8.73 11.72 -34.59
CA THR A 748 7.93 12.93 -34.87
C THR A 748 8.87 14.07 -35.27
N ARG A 749 8.33 15.21 -35.74
CA ARG A 749 9.11 16.44 -36.02
C ARG A 749 9.88 16.96 -34.78
N LYS A 750 9.47 16.53 -33.58
CA LYS A 750 10.10 16.86 -32.29
C LYS A 750 10.99 15.72 -31.75
N GLY A 751 11.46 14.84 -32.63
CA GLY A 751 12.23 13.65 -32.31
C GLY A 751 11.39 12.46 -31.83
N LEU A 752 12.04 11.48 -31.20
CA LEU A 752 11.40 10.27 -30.67
C LEU A 752 10.48 10.59 -29.48
N GLN A 753 9.22 10.16 -29.56
CA GLN A 753 8.26 10.29 -28.46
C GLN A 753 7.69 8.93 -28.03
N GLN A 754 7.81 8.66 -26.73
CA GLN A 754 7.20 7.50 -26.08
C GLN A 754 5.67 7.46 -26.31
N ARG A 755 5.14 6.29 -26.67
CA ARG A 755 3.71 5.96 -26.86
C ARG A 755 3.43 4.52 -26.44
N MET A 756 2.22 4.24 -25.98
CA MET A 756 1.73 2.85 -25.93
C MET A 756 1.18 2.47 -27.31
N PHE A 757 1.41 1.22 -27.68
CA PHE A 757 0.89 0.54 -28.86
C PHE A 757 0.15 -0.72 -28.43
N PHE A 758 -0.94 -1.04 -29.13
CA PHE A 758 -1.76 -2.23 -28.89
C PHE A 758 -2.09 -2.90 -30.23
N LEU A 759 -1.57 -4.10 -30.44
CA LEU A 759 -1.81 -4.91 -31.62
C LEU A 759 -2.95 -5.89 -31.37
N PHE A 760 -3.92 -5.87 -32.28
CA PHE A 760 -5.05 -6.80 -32.36
C PHE A 760 -5.03 -7.54 -33.70
N SER A 761 -5.87 -8.56 -33.86
CA SER A 761 -5.98 -9.34 -35.12
C SER A 761 -6.38 -8.53 -36.36
N ASP A 762 -6.98 -7.35 -36.19
CA ASP A 762 -7.47 -6.49 -37.27
C ASP A 762 -6.78 -5.10 -37.37
N MET A 763 -6.24 -4.58 -36.27
CA MET A 763 -5.67 -3.23 -36.21
C MET A 763 -4.52 -3.06 -35.19
N LEU A 764 -3.67 -2.07 -35.45
CA LEU A 764 -2.68 -1.53 -34.51
C LEU A 764 -3.17 -0.17 -33.97
N LEU A 765 -3.49 -0.10 -32.68
CA LEU A 765 -3.80 1.16 -31.98
C LEU A 765 -2.53 1.80 -31.42
N TYR A 766 -2.52 3.14 -31.33
CA TYR A 766 -1.49 3.86 -30.56
C TYR A 766 -2.01 5.14 -29.90
N THR A 767 -1.35 5.54 -28.80
CA THR A 767 -1.84 6.58 -27.89
C THR A 767 -1.39 8.00 -28.25
N SER A 768 -1.95 8.99 -27.54
CA SER A 768 -1.34 10.30 -27.35
C SER A 768 -0.14 10.24 -26.40
N LYS A 769 0.50 11.39 -26.15
CA LYS A 769 1.68 11.49 -25.26
C LYS A 769 1.27 11.41 -23.79
N GLY A 770 1.78 10.42 -23.07
CA GLY A 770 1.61 10.29 -21.62
C GLY A 770 0.30 9.60 -21.20
N VAL A 771 0.07 9.62 -19.89
CA VAL A 771 -1.12 9.11 -19.22
C VAL A 771 -2.00 10.31 -18.82
N THR A 772 -3.32 10.15 -18.82
CA THR A 772 -4.27 11.17 -18.34
C THR A 772 -4.29 11.26 -16.81
N ASP A 773 -4.86 12.35 -16.27
CA ASP A 773 -5.05 12.54 -14.82
C ASP A 773 -5.92 11.44 -14.16
N THR A 774 -6.66 10.64 -14.96
CA THR A 774 -7.44 9.48 -14.48
C THR A 774 -6.65 8.17 -14.45
N ASN A 775 -5.34 8.19 -14.72
CA ASN A 775 -4.49 7.00 -14.90
C ASN A 775 -5.00 6.06 -16.02
N GLN A 776 -5.34 6.67 -17.16
CA GLN A 776 -5.82 5.99 -18.39
C GLN A 776 -5.12 6.56 -19.63
N PHE A 777 -5.17 5.86 -20.76
CA PHE A 777 -4.48 6.27 -21.99
C PHE A 777 -5.45 6.74 -23.08
N LYS A 778 -5.36 8.01 -23.51
CA LYS A 778 -6.11 8.55 -24.67
C LYS A 778 -5.51 8.01 -25.97
N ILE A 779 -6.32 7.35 -26.80
CA ILE A 779 -5.97 6.92 -28.16
C ILE A 779 -5.73 8.16 -29.05
N HIS A 780 -4.76 8.08 -29.95
CA HIS A 780 -4.49 9.10 -30.97
C HIS A 780 -4.75 8.59 -32.40
N GLY A 781 -4.60 7.29 -32.64
CA GLY A 781 -4.92 6.70 -33.94
C GLY A 781 -5.02 5.18 -33.92
N HIS A 782 -5.63 4.65 -34.97
CA HIS A 782 -5.62 3.25 -35.33
C HIS A 782 -5.03 3.11 -36.74
N LEU A 783 -4.41 1.98 -37.03
CA LEU A 783 -3.93 1.59 -38.36
C LEU A 783 -4.49 0.20 -38.68
N PRO A 784 -5.31 0.03 -39.73
CA PRO A 784 -5.74 -1.30 -40.18
C PRO A 784 -4.55 -2.15 -40.61
N LEU A 785 -4.58 -3.46 -40.31
CA LEU A 785 -3.55 -4.41 -40.77
C LEU A 785 -3.75 -4.85 -42.22
N HIS A 786 -4.97 -4.71 -42.76
CA HIS A 786 -5.21 -4.93 -44.19
C HIS A 786 -4.44 -3.90 -45.02
N GLY A 787 -3.66 -4.37 -46.01
CA GLY A 787 -2.78 -3.53 -46.81
C GLY A 787 -1.55 -2.98 -46.07
N MET A 788 -1.28 -3.40 -44.84
CA MET A 788 -0.11 -2.96 -44.08
C MET A 788 1.17 -3.71 -44.49
N LEU A 789 2.29 -3.00 -44.48
CA LEU A 789 3.66 -3.48 -44.66
C LEU A 789 4.54 -2.93 -43.55
N VAL A 790 5.59 -3.67 -43.17
CA VAL A 790 6.51 -3.30 -42.09
C VAL A 790 7.94 -3.67 -42.47
N GLU A 791 8.87 -2.72 -42.39
CA GLU A 791 10.27 -2.87 -42.84
C GLU A 791 11.25 -2.37 -41.78
N GLU A 792 12.42 -3.00 -41.67
CA GLU A 792 13.50 -2.54 -40.78
C GLU A 792 14.24 -1.36 -41.43
N SER A 793 14.27 -0.21 -40.76
CA SER A 793 14.73 1.08 -41.32
C SER A 793 15.90 1.70 -40.53
N GLU A 794 16.67 0.92 -39.76
CA GLU A 794 17.80 1.41 -38.95
C GLU A 794 18.78 2.29 -39.76
N ASN A 795 19.05 1.89 -41.02
CA ASN A 795 19.97 2.58 -41.93
C ASN A 795 19.42 3.89 -42.51
N GLU A 796 18.09 4.04 -42.62
CA GLU A 796 17.47 5.18 -43.32
C GLU A 796 17.34 6.40 -42.41
N TRP A 797 16.93 6.19 -41.16
CA TRP A 797 16.63 7.26 -40.21
C TRP A 797 17.77 7.56 -39.24
N SER A 798 18.86 6.80 -39.29
CA SER A 798 19.98 6.85 -38.31
C SER A 798 19.52 6.70 -36.85
N VAL A 799 18.40 5.98 -36.63
CA VAL A 799 17.84 5.68 -35.31
C VAL A 799 18.04 4.18 -35.04
N PRO A 800 18.68 3.79 -33.91
CA PRO A 800 18.82 2.38 -33.58
C PRO A 800 17.46 1.75 -33.27
N HIS A 801 17.28 0.52 -33.74
CA HIS A 801 16.13 -0.35 -33.47
C HIS A 801 14.81 0.24 -33.95
N CYS A 802 14.81 0.91 -35.11
CA CYS A 802 13.62 1.44 -35.74
C CYS A 802 13.16 0.65 -36.97
N PHE A 803 11.84 0.63 -37.13
CA PHE A 803 11.14 0.04 -38.25
C PHE A 803 10.05 1.01 -38.74
N THR A 804 9.75 0.94 -40.03
CA THR A 804 8.72 1.75 -40.67
C THR A 804 7.47 0.91 -40.86
N VAL A 805 6.34 1.41 -40.37
CA VAL A 805 5.00 0.85 -40.59
C VAL A 805 4.32 1.66 -41.68
N TYR A 806 4.07 1.04 -42.82
CA TYR A 806 3.28 1.60 -43.91
C TYR A 806 1.87 1.00 -43.81
N SER A 807 0.88 1.83 -43.49
CA SER A 807 -0.54 1.46 -43.58
C SER A 807 -1.20 2.33 -44.65
N VAL A 808 -2.24 1.81 -45.31
CA VAL A 808 -2.95 2.43 -46.45
C VAL A 808 -3.33 3.90 -46.21
N GLN A 809 -3.56 4.29 -44.95
CA GLN A 809 -3.93 5.65 -44.57
C GLN A 809 -2.74 6.52 -44.11
N LYS A 810 -1.70 5.93 -43.50
CA LYS A 810 -0.60 6.65 -42.81
C LYS A 810 0.65 5.78 -42.68
N THR A 811 1.82 6.37 -42.95
CA THR A 811 3.13 5.82 -42.58
C THR A 811 3.57 6.35 -41.22
N ILE A 812 4.13 5.49 -40.36
CA ILE A 812 4.80 5.90 -39.11
C ILE A 812 6.13 5.16 -38.93
N VAL A 813 7.17 5.88 -38.51
CA VAL A 813 8.46 5.29 -38.10
C VAL A 813 8.45 5.11 -36.58
N VAL A 814 8.85 3.94 -36.10
CA VAL A 814 8.75 3.55 -34.69
C VAL A 814 10.04 2.86 -34.24
N ALA A 815 10.58 3.26 -33.09
CA ALA A 815 11.78 2.67 -32.49
C ALA A 815 11.46 1.90 -31.20
N ALA A 816 12.11 0.74 -31.04
CA ALA A 816 12.02 -0.11 -29.85
C ALA A 816 13.08 0.27 -28.80
N SER A 817 12.92 -0.26 -27.57
CA SER A 817 13.89 -0.07 -26.49
C SER A 817 15.13 -0.97 -26.60
N SER A 818 15.09 -2.00 -27.47
CA SER A 818 16.20 -2.90 -27.78
C SER A 818 15.92 -3.67 -29.08
N ARG A 819 16.95 -4.22 -29.72
CA ARG A 819 16.81 -5.12 -30.88
C ARG A 819 15.90 -6.34 -30.60
N LEU A 820 15.88 -6.83 -29.36
CA LEU A 820 15.01 -7.94 -28.96
C LEU A 820 13.52 -7.53 -28.92
N GLU A 821 13.21 -6.34 -28.39
CA GLU A 821 11.84 -5.81 -28.47
C GLU A 821 11.44 -5.52 -29.92
N MET A 822 12.36 -5.00 -30.76
CA MET A 822 12.10 -4.80 -32.19
C MET A 822 11.70 -6.11 -32.88
N GLY A 823 12.50 -7.17 -32.71
CA GLY A 823 12.22 -8.49 -33.29
C GLY A 823 10.85 -9.05 -32.90
N LYS A 824 10.47 -8.98 -31.61
CA LYS A 824 9.13 -9.41 -31.15
C LYS A 824 7.98 -8.65 -31.83
N TRP A 825 8.11 -7.33 -31.96
CA TRP A 825 7.08 -6.51 -32.59
C TRP A 825 6.98 -6.82 -34.08
N LEU A 826 8.10 -6.99 -34.78
CA LEU A 826 8.11 -7.35 -36.20
C LEU A 826 7.57 -8.76 -36.45
N GLU A 827 7.91 -9.74 -35.61
CA GLU A 827 7.40 -11.12 -35.68
C GLU A 827 5.87 -11.14 -35.53
N ASP A 828 5.35 -10.56 -34.43
CA ASP A 828 3.91 -10.55 -34.14
C ASP A 828 3.13 -9.69 -35.15
N LEU A 829 3.68 -8.56 -35.63
CA LEU A 829 3.05 -7.72 -36.66
C LEU A 829 2.95 -8.46 -38.01
N ASN A 830 4.04 -9.06 -38.48
CA ASN A 830 4.03 -9.79 -39.75
C ASN A 830 3.13 -11.04 -39.70
N MET A 831 3.07 -11.72 -38.54
CA MET A 831 2.13 -12.79 -38.29
C MET A 831 0.67 -12.29 -38.37
N ALA A 832 0.34 -11.21 -37.66
CA ALA A 832 -1.00 -10.62 -37.65
C ALA A 832 -1.45 -10.15 -39.04
N ILE A 833 -0.58 -9.44 -39.78
CA ILE A 833 -0.84 -9.00 -41.17
C ILE A 833 -1.09 -10.21 -42.08
N THR A 834 -0.32 -11.29 -41.92
CA THR A 834 -0.48 -12.52 -42.73
C THR A 834 -1.80 -13.23 -42.43
N ILE A 835 -2.25 -13.23 -41.17
CA ILE A 835 -3.56 -13.76 -40.78
C ILE A 835 -4.70 -12.87 -41.33
N ALA A 836 -4.59 -11.55 -41.21
CA ALA A 836 -5.56 -10.58 -41.74
C ALA A 836 -5.71 -10.64 -43.27
N LYS A 837 -4.62 -10.91 -44.01
CA LYS A 837 -4.67 -11.17 -45.46
C LYS A 837 -5.44 -12.47 -45.76
N LYS A 838 -5.22 -13.54 -44.97
CA LYS A 838 -5.92 -14.83 -45.15
C LYS A 838 -7.40 -14.79 -44.78
N SER A 839 -7.81 -13.98 -43.80
CA SER A 839 -9.23 -13.80 -43.46
C SER A 839 -9.97 -12.98 -44.51
N SER A 840 -9.37 -11.91 -45.03
CA SER A 840 -9.95 -11.07 -46.09
C SER A 840 -10.42 -11.90 -47.30
N ASN A 841 -9.59 -12.83 -47.76
CA ASN A 841 -9.88 -13.71 -48.90
C ASN A 841 -11.06 -14.69 -48.67
N LYS A 842 -11.55 -14.83 -47.42
CA LYS A 842 -12.80 -15.57 -47.10
C LYS A 842 -14.02 -14.65 -46.94
N THR A 843 -13.83 -13.35 -46.71
CA THR A 843 -14.91 -12.39 -46.44
C THR A 843 -15.40 -11.65 -47.69
N ASP A 844 -14.63 -11.71 -48.79
CA ASP A 844 -14.87 -10.97 -50.04
C ASP A 844 -16.19 -11.31 -50.78
N MET A 845 -16.93 -12.33 -50.32
CA MET A 845 -18.28 -12.65 -50.79
C MET A 845 -19.40 -11.82 -50.13
N PHE A 846 -19.16 -11.09 -49.03
CA PHE A 846 -20.23 -10.52 -48.19
C PHE A 846 -20.17 -9.00 -47.94
N LEU A 847 -19.12 -8.28 -48.37
CA LEU A 847 -18.93 -6.84 -48.04
C LEU A 847 -19.15 -5.86 -49.20
N ARG A 848 -20.13 -6.11 -50.08
CA ARG A 848 -20.48 -5.17 -51.17
C ARG A 848 -21.52 -4.08 -50.78
N ASN A 849 -22.23 -4.23 -49.66
CA ASN A 849 -23.45 -3.46 -49.36
C ASN A 849 -23.36 -2.46 -48.18
N SER A 850 -22.17 -1.91 -47.86
CA SER A 850 -22.09 -0.80 -46.87
C SER A 850 -20.99 0.21 -47.15
N VAL A 851 -21.06 0.83 -48.33
CA VAL A 851 -20.44 2.13 -48.62
C VAL A 851 -21.55 3.04 -49.14
N TYR A 852 -21.97 4.04 -48.36
CA TYR A 852 -22.45 5.36 -48.82
C TYR A 852 -22.65 6.30 -47.61
N ASN A 853 -22.47 7.61 -47.86
CA ASN A 853 -22.50 8.76 -46.93
C ASN A 853 -21.24 8.89 -46.04
N CYS A 854 -20.38 9.92 -46.20
CA CYS A 854 -20.54 11.20 -46.91
C CYS A 854 -19.26 11.59 -47.70
N SER A 855 -19.39 12.45 -48.72
CA SER A 855 -18.37 12.64 -49.76
C SER A 855 -18.04 14.11 -50.08
N ASN A 856 -16.74 14.36 -50.30
CA ASN A 856 -16.12 15.32 -51.23
C ASN A 856 -16.29 16.85 -51.06
N ARG A 857 -15.16 17.50 -50.73
CA ARG A 857 -14.46 18.57 -51.50
C ARG A 857 -13.10 18.86 -50.82
N SER A 858 -11.98 19.14 -51.49
CA SER A 858 -11.64 19.09 -52.93
C SER A 858 -10.10 19.03 -53.11
N SER A 859 -9.62 18.41 -54.20
CA SER A 859 -8.27 18.38 -54.80
C SER A 859 -7.02 19.00 -54.13
N ASP A 860 -5.98 18.15 -54.06
CA ASP A 860 -4.64 18.33 -54.66
C ASP A 860 -3.80 19.60 -54.39
N GLU A 861 -2.84 19.50 -53.46
CA GLU A 861 -1.42 19.78 -53.78
C GLU A 861 -0.47 19.07 -52.79
N VAL A 862 0.78 18.78 -53.20
CA VAL A 862 1.76 18.05 -52.37
C VAL A 862 2.30 18.95 -51.26
N SER A 863 1.63 18.93 -50.10
CA SER A 863 1.91 19.80 -48.97
C SER A 863 2.48 19.05 -47.76
N VAL A 864 3.56 19.56 -47.17
CA VAL A 864 4.14 19.05 -45.92
C VAL A 864 3.31 19.58 -44.73
N GLU A 865 2.09 19.07 -44.58
CA GLU A 865 1.08 19.63 -43.67
C GLU A 865 1.62 19.86 -42.25
N GLN A 866 1.27 21.00 -41.69
CA GLN A 866 1.82 21.52 -40.44
C GLN A 866 1.11 20.85 -39.26
N GLU A 867 1.83 20.07 -38.43
CA GLU A 867 1.28 19.50 -37.19
C GLU A 867 0.76 20.64 -36.30
N SER A 868 -0.56 20.84 -36.25
CA SER A 868 -1.19 21.97 -35.56
C SER A 868 -1.07 21.84 -34.05
N GLU A 869 -0.33 22.77 -33.43
CA GLU A 869 -0.26 22.91 -31.97
C GLU A 869 -1.48 23.65 -31.41
N ASP A 870 -2.66 23.06 -31.49
CA ASP A 870 -3.84 23.55 -30.78
C ASP A 870 -4.72 22.41 -30.24
N ASP A 871 -4.42 21.97 -29.02
CA ASP A 871 -5.35 21.28 -28.11
C ASP A 871 -5.42 22.06 -26.77
N VAL A 872 -5.28 23.40 -26.86
CA VAL A 872 -5.29 24.35 -25.73
C VAL A 872 -6.55 25.23 -25.77
N HIS A 873 -7.74 24.63 -25.92
CA HIS A 873 -9.01 25.14 -25.36
C HIS A 873 -10.19 24.19 -25.67
N SER A 874 -10.35 23.10 -24.90
CA SER A 874 -11.66 22.43 -24.82
C SER A 874 -12.53 23.14 -23.78
N SER A 875 -13.40 24.04 -24.24
CA SER A 875 -14.27 24.84 -23.38
C SER A 875 -15.64 24.18 -23.15
N ARG A 876 -15.88 23.76 -21.91
CA ARG A 876 -17.21 23.59 -21.28
C ARG A 876 -18.31 22.97 -22.17
N SER A 877 -18.39 21.64 -22.20
CA SER A 877 -19.67 20.97 -22.04
C SER A 877 -19.74 20.35 -20.64
N SER A 878 -20.89 20.49 -19.97
CA SER A 878 -21.11 19.96 -18.63
C SER A 878 -21.75 18.57 -18.70
N LEU A 879 -21.09 17.55 -18.13
CA LEU A 879 -21.71 16.32 -17.61
C LEU A 879 -20.67 15.50 -16.81
N ASP A 880 -21.16 14.58 -15.98
CA ASP A 880 -20.41 13.89 -14.91
C ASP A 880 -19.11 13.18 -15.35
N ARG A 881 -18.08 13.24 -14.49
CA ARG A 881 -17.14 12.11 -14.31
C ARG A 881 -16.36 12.15 -12.98
N GLN A 882 -16.38 11.03 -12.28
CA GLN A 882 -15.57 10.75 -11.09
C GLN A 882 -14.22 10.15 -11.51
N SER A 883 -13.12 10.55 -10.85
CA SER A 883 -11.78 9.98 -11.06
C SER A 883 -11.44 8.96 -9.97
N HIS A 884 -11.51 7.67 -10.31
CA HIS A 884 -11.19 6.56 -9.41
C HIS A 884 -9.78 6.03 -9.69
N HIS A 885 -8.88 6.03 -8.69
CA HIS A 885 -7.51 5.53 -8.87
C HIS A 885 -7.45 3.98 -8.90
N ARG A 886 -7.62 3.41 -10.09
CA ARG A 886 -7.45 1.98 -10.35
C ARG A 886 -6.01 1.52 -10.04
N ALA A 887 -5.85 0.26 -9.63
CA ALA A 887 -4.54 -0.35 -9.46
C ALA A 887 -3.75 -0.40 -10.79
N ASN A 888 -2.41 -0.32 -10.72
CA ASN A 888 -1.54 -0.33 -11.90
C ASN A 888 -1.58 -1.69 -12.62
N THR A 889 -2.27 -1.75 -13.75
CA THR A 889 -2.35 -2.91 -14.66
C THR A 889 -1.03 -3.15 -15.41
N THR A 890 -0.92 -4.30 -16.10
CA THR A 890 0.27 -4.66 -16.90
C THR A 890 0.67 -3.55 -17.89
N MET A 891 -0.32 -2.93 -18.54
CA MET A 891 -0.16 -1.76 -19.42
C MET A 891 0.70 -0.64 -18.79
N HIS A 892 0.44 -0.32 -17.52
CA HIS A 892 1.17 0.72 -16.79
C HIS A 892 2.62 0.30 -16.51
N VAL A 893 2.86 -0.98 -16.23
CA VAL A 893 4.22 -1.53 -16.05
C VAL A 893 4.99 -1.50 -17.37
N CYS A 894 4.34 -1.84 -18.49
CA CYS A 894 4.90 -1.72 -19.84
C CYS A 894 5.33 -0.29 -20.17
N TRP A 895 4.47 0.69 -19.88
CA TRP A 895 4.77 2.12 -20.03
C TRP A 895 5.97 2.57 -19.18
N TYR A 896 5.99 2.29 -17.88
CA TYR A 896 7.09 2.73 -17.00
C TYR A 896 8.41 1.96 -17.18
N ARG A 897 8.44 0.87 -17.95
CA ARG A 897 9.64 0.05 -18.17
C ARG A 897 10.09 -0.06 -19.63
N ASN A 898 9.39 0.55 -20.58
CA ASN A 898 9.68 0.49 -22.02
C ASN A 898 9.77 -0.95 -22.56
N THR A 899 8.77 -1.76 -22.23
CA THR A 899 8.66 -3.18 -22.62
C THR A 899 7.29 -3.46 -23.22
N SER A 900 7.15 -4.62 -23.87
CA SER A 900 5.89 -5.20 -24.32
C SER A 900 5.56 -6.53 -23.62
N VAL A 901 4.29 -6.92 -23.69
CA VAL A 901 3.71 -8.19 -23.23
C VAL A 901 2.69 -8.64 -24.27
N SER A 902 2.80 -9.88 -24.72
CA SER A 902 1.86 -10.54 -25.65
C SER A 902 0.79 -11.37 -24.94
N MET A 903 -0.21 -11.82 -25.69
CA MET A 903 -1.14 -12.85 -25.23
C MET A 903 -0.41 -14.15 -24.89
N THR A 904 0.63 -14.53 -25.67
CA THR A 904 1.48 -15.69 -25.34
C THR A 904 2.26 -15.51 -24.03
N ASP A 905 2.74 -14.31 -23.74
CA ASP A 905 3.40 -14.00 -22.45
C ASP A 905 2.38 -14.07 -21.29
N HIS A 906 1.15 -13.60 -21.50
CA HIS A 906 0.05 -13.70 -20.53
C HIS A 906 -0.28 -15.16 -20.20
N ASN A 907 -0.44 -16.02 -21.22
CA ASN A 907 -0.75 -17.44 -21.03
C ASN A 907 0.39 -18.18 -20.32
N MET A 908 1.65 -17.91 -20.72
CA MET A 908 2.83 -18.45 -20.04
C MET A 908 2.91 -18.01 -18.57
N ALA A 909 2.53 -16.76 -18.25
CA ALA A 909 2.44 -16.29 -16.86
C ALA A 909 1.22 -16.87 -16.09
N VAL A 910 0.19 -17.36 -16.79
CA VAL A 910 -0.92 -18.11 -16.19
C VAL A 910 -0.48 -19.52 -15.83
N GLU A 911 0.22 -20.25 -16.70
CA GLU A 911 0.73 -21.62 -16.42
C GLU A 911 1.79 -21.67 -15.32
N ASN A 912 2.52 -20.57 -15.14
CA ASN A 912 3.60 -20.44 -14.18
C ASN A 912 3.17 -19.71 -12.87
N GLN A 913 1.88 -19.76 -12.51
CA GLN A 913 1.44 -19.31 -11.18
C GLN A 913 2.02 -20.23 -10.09
N LEU A 914 2.50 -19.63 -9.00
CA LEU A 914 3.10 -20.34 -7.86
C LEU A 914 2.86 -19.57 -6.57
N SER A 915 2.84 -20.26 -5.44
CA SER A 915 2.96 -19.64 -4.11
C SER A 915 3.74 -20.53 -3.16
N GLY A 916 3.87 -20.07 -1.93
CA GLY A 916 4.62 -20.74 -0.88
C GLY A 916 5.21 -19.74 0.09
N TYR A 917 5.87 -20.25 1.12
CA TYR A 917 6.69 -19.42 1.98
C TYR A 917 8.04 -19.14 1.33
N LEU A 918 8.50 -17.89 1.46
CA LEU A 918 9.88 -17.48 1.18
C LEU A 918 10.38 -16.58 2.31
N LEU A 919 11.68 -16.61 2.58
CA LEU A 919 12.33 -15.57 3.39
C LEU A 919 12.85 -14.47 2.47
N ARG A 920 12.41 -13.23 2.66
CA ARG A 920 12.87 -12.05 1.89
C ARG A 920 13.93 -11.26 2.66
N LYS A 921 14.98 -10.79 1.97
CA LYS A 921 15.96 -9.80 2.45
C LYS A 921 16.16 -8.71 1.38
N PHE A 922 16.27 -7.45 1.80
CA PHE A 922 16.73 -6.35 0.94
C PHE A 922 18.26 -6.25 1.02
N LYS A 923 18.93 -5.71 0.00
CA LYS A 923 20.41 -5.57 -0.01
C LYS A 923 20.95 -4.89 1.26
N ASN A 924 20.29 -3.82 1.71
CA ASN A 924 20.73 -3.01 2.86
C ASN A 924 19.98 -3.35 4.17
N SER A 925 19.33 -4.52 4.29
CA SER A 925 18.63 -4.93 5.51
C SER A 925 19.31 -6.11 6.20
N ASN A 926 19.52 -6.00 7.52
CA ASN A 926 20.23 -7.03 8.29
C ASN A 926 19.39 -8.30 8.51
N GLY A 927 18.06 -8.20 8.56
CA GLY A 927 17.15 -9.31 8.79
C GLY A 927 16.67 -10.05 7.53
N TRP A 928 16.20 -11.28 7.73
CA TRP A 928 15.39 -12.07 6.79
C TRP A 928 13.94 -12.12 7.29
N GLN A 929 12.97 -11.85 6.43
CA GLN A 929 11.55 -11.82 6.76
C GLN A 929 10.82 -12.99 6.09
N LYS A 930 10.35 -13.99 6.86
CA LYS A 930 9.46 -15.03 6.31
C LYS A 930 8.12 -14.39 5.93
N LEU A 931 7.67 -14.64 4.72
CA LEU A 931 6.43 -14.13 4.12
C LEU A 931 5.76 -15.25 3.34
N TRP A 932 4.44 -15.23 3.26
CA TRP A 932 3.72 -15.95 2.23
C TRP A 932 3.79 -15.14 0.94
N VAL A 933 4.20 -15.76 -0.17
CA VAL A 933 4.47 -15.08 -1.44
C VAL A 933 3.64 -15.69 -2.55
N VAL A 934 3.04 -14.82 -3.36
CA VAL A 934 2.09 -15.17 -4.42
C VAL A 934 2.59 -14.64 -5.75
N PHE A 935 2.82 -15.52 -6.72
CA PHE A 935 3.17 -15.14 -8.09
C PHE A 935 2.01 -15.37 -9.05
N THR A 936 1.49 -14.28 -9.63
CA THR A 936 0.47 -14.28 -10.69
C THR A 936 0.55 -12.96 -11.46
N ASN A 937 0.14 -12.95 -12.73
CA ASN A 937 0.07 -11.72 -13.56
C ASN A 937 1.39 -10.92 -13.54
N PHE A 938 2.53 -11.60 -13.73
CA PHE A 938 3.88 -11.04 -13.71
C PHE A 938 4.29 -10.34 -12.39
N CYS A 939 3.60 -10.60 -11.28
CA CYS A 939 3.77 -9.84 -10.03
C CYS A 939 3.90 -10.74 -8.81
N LEU A 940 4.81 -10.41 -7.89
CA LEU A 940 4.85 -10.99 -6.55
C LEU A 940 3.99 -10.17 -5.60
N PHE A 941 3.01 -10.80 -4.97
CA PHE A 941 2.23 -10.23 -3.87
C PHE A 941 2.71 -10.85 -2.55
N PHE A 942 2.91 -10.02 -1.52
CA PHE A 942 3.48 -10.43 -0.24
C PHE A 942 2.44 -10.36 0.87
N TYR A 943 2.31 -11.42 1.64
CA TYR A 943 1.39 -11.57 2.77
C TYR A 943 2.18 -11.97 4.02
N LYS A 944 1.69 -11.62 5.22
CA LYS A 944 2.33 -11.98 6.50
C LYS A 944 2.17 -13.48 6.76
N THR A 945 0.97 -13.99 6.52
CA THR A 945 0.60 -15.42 6.59
C THR A 945 -0.15 -15.82 5.32
N HIS A 946 -0.52 -17.10 5.20
CA HIS A 946 -1.38 -17.60 4.12
C HIS A 946 -2.88 -17.34 4.38
N GLN A 947 -3.27 -16.98 5.61
CA GLN A 947 -4.64 -16.62 6.03
C GLN A 947 -4.96 -15.13 5.78
N ASP A 948 -3.96 -14.31 5.44
CA ASP A 948 -4.14 -12.87 5.18
C ASP A 948 -5.04 -12.61 3.94
N ASP A 949 -6.22 -12.01 4.13
CA ASP A 949 -7.17 -11.60 3.06
C ASP A 949 -6.54 -10.75 1.92
N TYR A 950 -5.55 -9.93 2.24
CA TYR A 950 -5.01 -8.92 1.33
C TYR A 950 -3.48 -8.76 1.45
N PRO A 951 -2.79 -8.45 0.35
CA PRO A 951 -1.33 -8.33 0.36
C PRO A 951 -0.86 -7.06 1.08
N LEU A 952 0.24 -7.20 1.83
CA LEU A 952 0.98 -6.12 2.46
C LEU A 952 1.63 -5.19 1.42
N ALA A 953 2.10 -5.77 0.31
CA ALA A 953 2.78 -5.09 -0.78
C ALA A 953 2.79 -5.96 -2.04
N SER A 954 3.07 -5.35 -3.20
CA SER A 954 3.26 -6.04 -4.47
C SER A 954 4.54 -5.58 -5.19
N LEU A 955 5.08 -6.43 -6.08
CA LEU A 955 6.31 -6.20 -6.84
C LEU A 955 6.17 -6.76 -8.27
N PRO A 956 5.81 -5.93 -9.26
CA PRO A 956 5.77 -6.35 -10.66
C PRO A 956 7.17 -6.68 -11.18
N LEU A 957 7.32 -7.81 -11.86
CA LEU A 957 8.62 -8.40 -12.23
C LEU A 957 9.04 -8.22 -13.70
N LEU A 958 8.23 -7.62 -14.57
CA LEU A 958 8.63 -7.41 -15.98
C LEU A 958 9.99 -6.68 -16.10
N GLY A 959 10.98 -7.34 -16.69
CA GLY A 959 12.36 -6.84 -16.81
C GLY A 959 13.26 -7.00 -15.57
N TYR A 960 12.81 -7.66 -14.50
CA TYR A 960 13.70 -8.13 -13.43
C TYR A 960 14.53 -9.32 -13.91
N ILE A 961 15.81 -9.35 -13.53
CA ILE A 961 16.72 -10.46 -13.78
C ILE A 961 16.71 -11.40 -12.58
N VAL A 962 16.48 -12.70 -12.84
CA VAL A 962 16.55 -13.79 -11.84
C VAL A 962 17.92 -14.45 -11.91
N SER A 963 18.68 -14.39 -10.81
CA SER A 963 20.05 -14.90 -10.72
C SER A 963 20.31 -15.55 -9.35
N PRO A 964 21.33 -16.40 -9.18
CA PRO A 964 21.89 -16.66 -7.86
C PRO A 964 22.60 -15.39 -7.32
N PRO A 965 22.78 -15.25 -6.00
CA PRO A 965 23.71 -14.27 -5.43
C PRO A 965 25.13 -14.45 -5.97
N VAL A 966 25.88 -13.34 -6.07
CA VAL A 966 27.33 -13.37 -6.30
C VAL A 966 28.07 -13.10 -4.99
N GLU A 967 29.37 -13.41 -4.93
CA GLU A 967 30.21 -13.20 -3.74
C GLU A 967 30.09 -11.76 -3.19
N ALA A 968 30.05 -10.76 -4.08
CA ALA A 968 29.88 -9.34 -3.76
C ALA A 968 28.51 -8.95 -3.15
N ASP A 969 27.54 -9.89 -3.06
CA ASP A 969 26.29 -9.69 -2.31
C ASP A 969 26.42 -10.10 -0.83
N ALA A 970 27.50 -10.79 -0.43
CA ALA A 970 27.78 -11.28 0.92
C ALA A 970 26.63 -12.14 1.54
N ILE A 971 26.18 -13.15 0.80
CA ILE A 971 25.12 -14.09 1.25
C ILE A 971 25.65 -15.51 1.29
N HIS A 972 25.92 -15.99 2.50
CA HIS A 972 26.33 -17.36 2.79
C HIS A 972 25.12 -18.16 3.30
N LYS A 973 24.10 -18.33 2.45
CA LYS A 973 22.91 -19.15 2.72
C LYS A 973 22.46 -19.87 1.46
N ASP A 974 22.16 -21.16 1.63
CA ASP A 974 21.69 -22.06 0.58
C ASP A 974 20.28 -21.68 0.11
N TYR A 975 19.92 -22.10 -1.10
CA TYR A 975 18.58 -21.95 -1.68
C TYR A 975 18.11 -20.48 -1.79
N VAL A 976 19.04 -19.54 -1.97
CA VAL A 976 18.77 -18.11 -2.19
C VAL A 976 18.83 -17.77 -3.67
N PHE A 977 17.80 -17.09 -4.18
CA PHE A 977 17.82 -16.39 -5.46
C PHE A 977 17.73 -14.87 -5.29
N LYS A 978 18.22 -14.15 -6.30
CA LYS A 978 18.34 -12.70 -6.40
C LYS A 978 17.44 -12.19 -7.53
N LEU A 979 16.60 -11.20 -7.21
CA LEU A 979 15.83 -10.43 -8.18
C LEU A 979 16.42 -9.02 -8.28
N GLN A 980 16.92 -8.64 -9.45
CA GLN A 980 17.55 -7.34 -9.70
C GLN A 980 16.89 -6.57 -10.84
N PHE A 981 16.59 -5.29 -10.62
CA PHE A 981 16.16 -4.34 -11.65
C PHE A 981 16.72 -2.95 -11.37
N LYS A 982 17.62 -2.48 -12.24
CA LYS A 982 18.36 -1.21 -12.05
C LYS A 982 19.05 -1.21 -10.67
N SER A 983 18.71 -0.28 -9.79
CA SER A 983 19.21 -0.18 -8.40
C SER A 983 18.44 -1.02 -7.39
N HIS A 984 17.28 -1.59 -7.74
CA HIS A 984 16.48 -2.42 -6.84
C HIS A 984 17.01 -3.85 -6.82
N VAL A 985 17.39 -4.34 -5.64
CA VAL A 985 17.91 -5.70 -5.42
C VAL A 985 17.21 -6.32 -4.22
N TYR A 986 16.60 -7.48 -4.45
CA TYR A 986 15.91 -8.30 -3.46
C TYR A 986 16.50 -9.72 -3.47
N PHE A 987 16.57 -10.33 -2.30
CA PHE A 987 17.01 -11.71 -2.11
C PHE A 987 15.88 -12.52 -1.49
N PHE A 988 15.68 -13.74 -1.98
CA PHE A 988 14.62 -14.65 -1.56
C PHE A 988 15.22 -16.02 -1.30
N ARG A 989 14.99 -16.58 -0.10
CA ARG A 989 15.38 -17.95 0.25
C ARG A 989 14.16 -18.86 0.26
N ALA A 990 14.25 -20.00 -0.42
CA ALA A 990 13.26 -21.06 -0.35
C ALA A 990 13.52 -22.01 0.84
N GLU A 991 12.65 -22.99 1.03
CA GLU A 991 12.70 -23.92 2.16
C GLU A 991 13.43 -25.23 1.82
N SER A 992 13.63 -25.50 0.52
CA SER A 992 14.33 -26.67 -0.03
C SER A 992 14.94 -26.36 -1.41
N GLU A 993 15.83 -27.24 -1.89
CA GLU A 993 16.44 -27.17 -3.22
C GLU A 993 15.38 -27.11 -4.33
N TYR A 994 14.47 -28.09 -4.36
CA TYR A 994 13.36 -28.16 -5.31
C TYR A 994 12.49 -26.89 -5.29
N THR A 995 12.18 -26.35 -4.11
CA THR A 995 11.38 -25.11 -4.05
C THR A 995 12.15 -23.92 -4.60
N PHE A 996 13.46 -23.82 -4.34
CA PHE A 996 14.34 -22.79 -4.93
C PHE A 996 14.42 -22.90 -6.46
N GLU A 997 14.63 -24.10 -7.00
CA GLU A 997 14.63 -24.33 -8.45
C GLU A 997 13.27 -23.99 -9.06
N ARG A 998 12.17 -24.48 -8.49
CA ARG A 998 10.81 -24.23 -8.99
C ARG A 998 10.43 -22.75 -8.93
N TRP A 999 10.84 -22.02 -7.88
CA TRP A 999 10.65 -20.56 -7.80
C TRP A 999 11.46 -19.81 -8.86
N MET A 1000 12.71 -20.22 -9.14
CA MET A 1000 13.47 -19.64 -10.25
C MET A 1000 12.87 -20.00 -11.62
N GLU A 1001 12.42 -21.24 -11.81
CA GLU A 1001 11.83 -21.75 -13.05
C GLU A 1001 10.61 -20.92 -13.46
N VAL A 1002 9.61 -20.78 -12.57
CA VAL A 1002 8.36 -20.07 -12.89
C VAL A 1002 8.57 -18.58 -13.14
N ILE A 1003 9.44 -17.93 -12.34
CA ILE A 1003 9.73 -16.51 -12.54
C ILE A 1003 10.50 -16.34 -13.86
N LYS A 1004 11.56 -17.13 -14.11
CA LYS A 1004 12.32 -17.03 -15.37
C LYS A 1004 11.44 -17.23 -16.60
N ARG A 1005 10.55 -18.23 -16.63
CA ARG A 1005 9.62 -18.39 -17.77
C ARG A 1005 8.72 -17.17 -17.95
N ALA A 1006 8.11 -16.68 -16.87
CA ALA A 1006 7.17 -15.56 -16.96
C ALA A 1006 7.84 -14.18 -17.15
N THR A 1007 9.14 -14.00 -16.88
CA THR A 1007 9.82 -12.69 -16.98
C THR A 1007 10.91 -12.60 -18.05
N SER A 1008 11.51 -13.72 -18.45
CA SER A 1008 12.66 -13.75 -19.38
C SER A 1008 12.23 -14.15 -20.78
N SER A 1009 12.37 -13.23 -21.74
CA SER A 1009 11.92 -13.42 -23.13
C SER A 1009 12.75 -14.39 -23.97
N GLN A 1010 13.63 -15.19 -23.35
CA GLN A 1010 14.42 -16.24 -24.01
C GLN A 1010 13.60 -17.51 -24.32
N GLY A 1011 12.34 -17.59 -23.87
CA GLY A 1011 11.46 -18.75 -24.08
C GLY A 1011 11.26 -19.15 -25.54
N ARG A 1012 11.08 -18.18 -26.46
CA ARG A 1012 10.91 -18.47 -27.91
C ARG A 1012 12.15 -19.14 -28.53
N SER A 1013 13.35 -18.89 -28.01
CA SER A 1013 14.60 -19.44 -28.57
C SER A 1013 14.75 -20.95 -28.35
N ASN A 1014 14.44 -21.45 -27.15
CA ASN A 1014 14.80 -22.83 -26.78
C ASN A 1014 13.77 -23.87 -27.23
N MET A 1015 12.48 -23.52 -27.40
CA MET A 1015 11.48 -24.52 -27.79
C MET A 1015 11.59 -24.91 -29.27
N LEU A 1016 11.93 -23.97 -30.17
CA LEU A 1016 12.22 -24.28 -31.57
C LEU A 1016 13.45 -25.19 -31.72
N ILE A 1017 14.52 -24.94 -30.94
CA ILE A 1017 15.72 -25.78 -30.93
C ILE A 1017 15.43 -27.20 -30.41
N GLN A 1018 14.43 -27.36 -29.53
CA GLN A 1018 14.06 -28.66 -28.99
C GLN A 1018 13.19 -29.47 -29.98
N GLU A 1019 12.23 -28.86 -30.68
CA GLU A 1019 11.46 -29.55 -31.72
C GLU A 1019 12.29 -29.96 -32.95
N ASP A 1020 13.24 -29.13 -33.39
CA ASP A 1020 14.17 -29.48 -34.49
C ASP A 1020 15.21 -30.54 -34.07
N GLY A 1021 15.44 -30.71 -32.76
CA GLY A 1021 16.30 -31.74 -32.20
C GLY A 1021 15.65 -33.13 -32.20
N GLU A 1022 14.35 -33.21 -31.90
CA GLU A 1022 13.61 -34.47 -31.90
C GLU A 1022 13.24 -34.90 -33.33
N ARG A 1023 12.91 -33.98 -34.24
CA ARG A 1023 12.65 -34.26 -35.67
C ARG A 1023 13.88 -34.63 -36.53
N ARG A 1024 14.99 -35.03 -35.90
CA ARG A 1024 16.19 -35.57 -36.56
C ARG A 1024 16.67 -36.90 -35.96
N LYS A 1025 15.81 -37.60 -35.22
CA LYS A 1025 16.07 -38.93 -34.64
C LYS A 1025 14.89 -39.90 -34.74
N ASP A 1026 14.24 -39.91 -35.90
CA ASP A 1026 13.46 -41.03 -36.46
C ASP A 1026 13.84 -41.15 -37.96
#